data_AF-A0A2U2MZU0-F1
#
_entry.id   AF-A0A2U2MZU0-F1
#
_cell.length_a   1.000
_cell.length_b   1.000
_cell.length_c   1.000
_cell.angle_alpha   90.00
_cell.angle_beta   90.00
_cell.angle_gamma   90.00
#
_symmetry.space_group_name_H-M   'P 1'
#
loop_
_entity.id
_entity.type
_entity.pdbx_description
1 polymer ?
#
loop_
_entity_poly.entity_id
_entity_poly.type
_entity_poly.pdbx_seq_one_letter_code
_entity_poly.pdbx_strand_id
1 'polypeptide(L)'
;MASTAEDLARSEKLGGVGCRRKRTEDARFIQGRGHYVDDIQRPGMLFGDFVRSPHAHARIKAIHKDKALALPGVHAVLTAEDLAPLNLHWMPTLAGDKQMVLADGKVCFQNQEVAMVVADDRYIAADAIDLVEVEYEPLPALVDPHQSMAEDAPVIRDDLQGQDEGAHGKRVHHNHIFTWEVGEKDATDRVFDEAEVTVREQMLYPRVHPCPLETCGCVADFDKVRGELTVHLTSQAPHVVRTVFSQLSGIPESKVHINAPDIGGGFGNKVGVYPGYVVATVASIVLGRPVKWIEDRIENLSTTAFARDYHMTGELAATKDGKILGLRAHVLADHGAFDACADPSKWPAGFFNICTGSYDIRTAYARVDGVYTNKAPGGVAYRCSFRVTEACYLIERMIDVLAVKLGMDKAEIRLKNFIRPEQFPYPSALGWEYDSGDYHTALKKVMEACDYEGLRREQQEKWEQHGELMGIGLCTFTEIVGAGPTRNCDILGVGMFDSAEIRVHPTGSIIARMGTKTQGQGHETTYGQIIATELGLPADNIIIEEGNTDTAPYGLGTYGSRSTPVAGAATAQAARKIRDKAKKIAAHLMEVSEDDLEWTGEGFQVKGVPDQVTDMPTIAWAAYNNVPEGMEPGLEAVEYYDPPNMTYPFGAYLCVLDIDRYTGETKIRRFYALDDCGTRINPMIIEGQVHGGLTEAFGVAMGQELPYDAQGNILGASLMDYFVPTMMEAPSWETDYTVTPSPHHPIGAKGVGESSHVGGIPCFSNAINDAFTRFGITHVDMPHNAYRVWRTLHELGLDRRPEADQVAPFQPKPRPEGERAPAAGQPQAKGEGMQVVLDRRYDLAIAPDDAWALLQDIREVAACMPGAGITEQLDDSHYRGEMRLKVGPVSATFNGDIEVLGLDAERRELRMSGRGADSKGTSSATMELTARLEPGADGRTVLAGRAVISLTGKFASFGGRMLENISDRLLSQFVERFETRVQAGGEGAEAEAARRKLEEGPQELNAMTLLWGSIKAFFRRLFGGSR
;
A
#
# COMPACT_ATOMS: atom_id res chain seq x y z
N MET A 1 -10.61 -13.63 21.50
CA MET A 1 -11.60 -14.69 21.76
C MET A 1 -11.95 -15.33 20.43
N ALA A 2 -12.01 -16.66 20.35
CA ALA A 2 -12.60 -17.32 19.19
C ALA A 2 -14.10 -17.02 19.21
N SER A 3 -14.59 -16.29 18.21
CA SER A 3 -16.02 -16.01 18.04
C SER A 3 -16.78 -17.32 17.86
N THR A 4 -17.88 -17.49 18.59
CA THR A 4 -18.78 -18.64 18.35
C THR A 4 -19.38 -18.55 16.94
N ALA A 5 -19.90 -19.66 16.41
CA ALA A 5 -20.59 -19.65 15.11
C ALA A 5 -21.79 -18.66 15.10
N GLU A 6 -22.44 -18.49 16.26
CA GLU A 6 -23.52 -17.53 16.45
C GLU A 6 -23.03 -16.08 16.41
N ASP A 7 -21.88 -15.78 17.02
CA ASP A 7 -21.27 -14.44 16.95
C ASP A 7 -20.89 -14.06 15.52
N LEU A 8 -20.39 -15.02 14.73
CA LEU A 8 -20.05 -14.82 13.32
C LEU A 8 -21.31 -14.57 12.49
N ALA A 9 -22.35 -15.39 12.63
CA ALA A 9 -23.61 -15.21 11.92
C ALA A 9 -24.28 -13.86 12.26
N ARG A 10 -24.23 -13.45 13.53
CA ARG A 10 -24.71 -12.13 13.95
C ARG A 10 -23.86 -11.01 13.35
N SER A 11 -22.53 -11.14 13.39
CA SER A 11 -21.63 -10.16 12.77
C SER A 11 -21.89 -10.02 11.26
N GLU A 12 -22.13 -11.12 10.55
CA GLU A 12 -22.51 -11.08 9.13
C GLU A 12 -23.85 -10.36 8.91
N LYS A 13 -24.88 -10.68 9.70
CA LYS A 13 -26.20 -10.01 9.64
C LYS A 13 -26.11 -8.51 9.88
N LEU A 14 -25.30 -8.09 10.85
CA LEU A 14 -25.12 -6.68 11.20
C LEU A 14 -24.13 -5.95 10.27
N GLY A 15 -23.28 -6.69 9.56
CA GLY A 15 -22.08 -6.12 8.92
C GLY A 15 -21.06 -5.61 9.96
N GLY A 16 -20.94 -6.29 11.11
CA GLY A 16 -20.13 -5.89 12.27
C GLY A 16 -18.64 -6.28 12.19
N VAL A 17 -17.96 -6.18 13.33
CA VAL A 17 -16.53 -6.52 13.50
C VAL A 17 -16.24 -7.95 13.06
N GLY A 18 -15.21 -8.14 12.24
CA GLY A 18 -14.79 -9.41 11.66
C GLY A 18 -15.41 -9.70 10.28
N CYS A 19 -16.50 -9.03 9.90
CA CYS A 19 -17.13 -9.19 8.60
C CYS A 19 -16.29 -8.55 7.48
N ARG A 20 -16.21 -9.21 6.31
CA ARG A 20 -15.65 -8.65 5.07
C ARG A 20 -16.67 -7.72 4.38
N ARG A 21 -17.24 -6.77 5.14
CA ARG A 21 -18.20 -5.77 4.64
C ARG A 21 -17.57 -4.99 3.49
N LYS A 22 -18.34 -4.80 2.42
CA LYS A 22 -17.93 -3.97 1.27
C LYS A 22 -17.96 -2.50 1.65
N ARG A 23 -17.14 -1.70 0.96
CA ARG A 23 -16.93 -0.31 1.34
C ARG A 23 -18.14 0.54 0.98
N THR A 24 -18.61 1.36 1.91
CA THR A 24 -19.66 2.36 1.67
C THR A 24 -19.16 3.47 0.74
N GLU A 25 -17.87 3.79 0.84
CA GLU A 25 -17.22 4.85 0.08
C GLU A 25 -17.09 4.52 -1.43
N ASP A 26 -17.02 3.23 -1.78
CA ASP A 26 -16.88 2.78 -3.17
C ASP A 26 -17.98 3.34 -4.07
N ALA A 27 -19.20 3.44 -3.55
CA ALA A 27 -20.35 3.90 -4.31
C ALA A 27 -20.09 5.27 -4.96
N ARG A 28 -19.52 6.24 -4.22
CA ARG A 28 -19.22 7.57 -4.77
C ARG A 28 -17.95 7.57 -5.62
N PHE A 29 -16.91 6.83 -5.23
CA PHE A 29 -15.63 6.84 -5.94
C PHE A 29 -15.71 6.21 -7.33
N ILE A 30 -16.34 5.05 -7.48
CA ILE A 30 -16.42 4.35 -8.78
C ILE A 30 -17.33 5.07 -9.80
N GLN A 31 -18.07 6.08 -9.36
CA GLN A 31 -18.98 6.88 -10.18
C GLN A 31 -18.43 8.28 -10.47
N GLY A 32 -17.19 8.60 -10.06
CA GLY A 32 -16.64 9.96 -10.19
C GLY A 32 -17.43 10.98 -9.37
N ARG A 33 -17.97 10.56 -8.22
CA ARG A 33 -18.74 11.38 -7.27
C ARG A 33 -18.02 11.54 -5.93
N GLY A 34 -16.74 11.21 -5.87
CA GLY A 34 -15.86 11.70 -4.81
C GLY A 34 -15.82 13.22 -4.84
N HIS A 35 -15.47 13.83 -3.71
CA HIS A 35 -15.35 15.28 -3.61
C HIS A 35 -13.96 15.64 -3.10
N TYR A 36 -13.02 15.81 -4.03
CA TYR A 36 -11.64 16.19 -3.74
C TYR A 36 -11.48 17.71 -3.78
N VAL A 37 -10.33 18.23 -3.32
CA VAL A 37 -10.15 19.69 -3.19
C VAL A 37 -10.25 20.41 -4.55
N ASP A 38 -9.69 19.85 -5.62
CA ASP A 38 -9.76 20.50 -6.94
C ASP A 38 -11.17 20.44 -7.57
N ASP A 39 -12.05 19.56 -7.09
CA ASP A 39 -13.45 19.49 -7.56
C ASP A 39 -14.27 20.68 -7.06
N ILE A 40 -13.81 21.36 -6.01
CA ILE A 40 -14.51 22.47 -5.39
C ILE A 40 -14.50 23.68 -6.32
N GLN A 41 -15.67 24.29 -6.47
CA GLN A 41 -15.89 25.53 -7.23
C GLN A 41 -16.69 26.50 -6.36
N ARG A 42 -16.23 27.75 -6.28
CA ARG A 42 -16.88 28.82 -5.50
C ARG A 42 -17.12 30.05 -6.38
N PRO A 43 -18.18 30.82 -6.15
CA PRO A 43 -18.41 32.06 -6.89
C PRO A 43 -17.23 33.02 -6.77
N GLY A 44 -16.70 33.49 -7.89
CA GLY A 44 -15.58 34.44 -7.91
C GLY A 44 -14.24 33.85 -7.45
N MET A 45 -14.11 32.53 -7.36
CA MET A 45 -12.87 31.84 -7.00
C MET A 45 -11.73 32.19 -7.96
N LEU A 46 -10.56 32.43 -7.40
CA LEU A 46 -9.29 32.64 -8.08
C LEU A 46 -8.39 31.41 -7.94
N PHE A 47 -7.29 31.38 -8.70
CA PHE A 47 -6.24 30.38 -8.57
C PHE A 47 -4.92 31.05 -8.19
N GLY A 48 -4.25 30.52 -7.16
CA GLY A 48 -2.94 30.95 -6.71
C GLY A 48 -1.90 29.88 -6.96
N ASP A 49 -0.71 30.28 -7.43
CA ASP A 49 0.41 29.36 -7.64
C ASP A 49 1.78 30.06 -7.52
N PHE A 50 2.86 29.28 -7.39
CA PHE A 50 4.16 29.77 -6.94
C PHE A 50 5.20 30.01 -8.04
N VAL A 51 5.87 31.16 -7.94
CA VAL A 51 7.23 31.34 -8.44
C VAL A 51 8.18 30.65 -7.47
N ARG A 52 9.00 29.73 -7.98
CA ARG A 52 9.87 28.87 -7.17
C ARG A 52 11.35 29.07 -7.49
N SER A 53 12.18 28.80 -6.49
CA SER A 53 13.62 28.97 -6.60
C SER A 53 14.27 27.99 -7.59
N PRO A 54 15.05 28.45 -8.58
CA PRO A 54 15.89 27.56 -9.38
C PRO A 54 17.18 27.16 -8.64
N HIS A 55 17.51 27.81 -7.50
CA HIS A 55 18.75 27.61 -6.75
C HIS A 55 18.51 26.87 -5.42
N ALA A 56 19.45 26.01 -5.05
CA ALA A 56 19.48 25.35 -3.75
C ALA A 56 19.89 26.29 -2.61
N HIS A 57 20.78 27.23 -2.88
CA HIS A 57 21.23 28.20 -1.90
C HIS A 57 21.62 29.50 -2.62
N ALA A 58 20.91 30.59 -2.36
CA ALA A 58 21.22 31.90 -2.95
C ALA A 58 20.57 33.04 -2.16
N ARG A 59 21.22 34.19 -2.10
CA ARG A 59 20.55 35.42 -1.62
C ARG A 59 19.61 35.94 -2.70
N ILE A 60 18.46 36.46 -2.29
CA ILE A 60 17.53 37.16 -3.18
C ILE A 60 17.93 38.64 -3.18
N LYS A 61 18.30 39.18 -4.35
CA LYS A 61 18.70 40.58 -4.52
C LYS A 61 17.51 41.48 -4.82
N ALA A 62 16.60 41.02 -5.67
CA ALA A 62 15.39 41.71 -6.06
C ALA A 62 14.36 40.72 -6.63
N ILE A 63 13.08 41.06 -6.50
CA ILE A 63 11.95 40.36 -7.13
C ILE A 63 11.17 41.40 -7.95
N HIS A 64 11.15 41.26 -9.28
CA HIS A 64 10.44 42.15 -10.18
C HIS A 64 9.09 41.56 -10.56
N LYS A 65 8.01 42.15 -10.03
CA LYS A 65 6.62 41.65 -10.19
C LYS A 65 5.74 42.46 -11.15
N ASP A 66 6.26 43.57 -11.69
CA ASP A 66 5.46 44.53 -12.46
C ASP A 66 4.85 43.94 -13.74
N LYS A 67 5.60 43.07 -14.46
CA LYS A 67 5.10 42.43 -15.69
C LYS A 67 3.96 41.46 -15.40
N ALA A 68 4.10 40.65 -14.35
CA ALA A 68 3.06 39.74 -13.91
C ALA A 68 1.80 40.50 -13.45
N LEU A 69 1.95 41.56 -12.65
CA LEU A 69 0.83 42.40 -12.22
C LEU A 69 0.12 43.13 -13.37
N ALA A 70 0.83 43.43 -14.46
CA ALA A 70 0.25 44.05 -15.64
C ALA A 70 -0.51 43.08 -16.55
N LEU A 71 -0.38 41.76 -16.34
CA LEU A 71 -1.07 40.76 -17.15
C LEU A 71 -2.58 40.74 -16.81
N PRO A 72 -3.48 40.88 -17.81
CA PRO A 72 -4.91 40.81 -17.57
C PRO A 72 -5.32 39.49 -16.92
N GLY A 73 -6.11 39.58 -15.84
CA GLY A 73 -6.57 38.42 -15.07
C GLY A 73 -5.71 38.13 -13.83
N VAL A 74 -4.58 38.80 -13.65
CA VAL A 74 -3.78 38.74 -12.40
C VAL A 74 -4.33 39.76 -11.40
N HIS A 75 -4.54 39.31 -10.16
CA HIS A 75 -5.10 40.10 -9.05
C HIS A 75 -4.09 40.43 -7.97
N ALA A 76 -3.06 39.59 -7.78
CA ALA A 76 -1.99 39.83 -6.81
C ALA A 76 -0.72 39.04 -7.18
N VAL A 77 0.43 39.57 -6.75
CA VAL A 77 1.71 38.85 -6.67
C VAL A 77 2.30 39.11 -5.29
N LEU A 78 2.19 38.10 -4.42
CA LEU A 78 2.58 38.16 -3.01
C LEU A 78 4.02 37.68 -2.84
N THR A 79 4.78 38.39 -2.03
CA THR A 79 6.19 38.13 -1.69
C THR A 79 6.36 38.10 -0.17
N ALA A 80 7.55 37.75 0.33
CA ALA A 80 7.83 37.80 1.77
C ALA A 80 7.55 39.20 2.38
N GLU A 81 7.77 40.28 1.64
CA GLU A 81 7.47 41.66 2.08
C GLU A 81 6.00 41.89 2.40
N ASP A 82 5.10 41.21 1.67
CA ASP A 82 3.65 41.31 1.89
C ASP A 82 3.21 40.52 3.15
N LEU A 83 3.97 39.48 3.51
CA LEU A 83 3.69 38.60 4.66
C LEU A 83 4.40 39.03 5.95
N ALA A 84 5.52 39.76 5.85
CA ALA A 84 6.32 40.19 7.00
C ALA A 84 5.55 41.08 8.00
N PRO A 85 4.73 42.06 7.59
CA PRO A 85 3.91 42.85 8.51
C PRO A 85 2.88 42.04 9.31
N LEU A 86 2.51 40.85 8.81
CA LEU A 86 1.60 39.92 9.47
C LEU A 86 2.34 38.88 10.33
N ASN A 87 3.68 38.91 10.32
CA ASN A 87 4.53 37.85 10.87
C ASN A 87 4.22 36.46 10.28
N LEU A 88 3.84 36.41 8.99
CA LEU A 88 3.49 35.19 8.25
C LEU A 88 4.47 34.82 7.14
N HIS A 89 5.54 35.60 6.94
CA HIS A 89 6.68 35.22 6.09
C HIS A 89 7.42 33.96 6.61
N TRP A 90 7.19 33.59 7.88
CA TRP A 90 7.58 32.31 8.49
C TRP A 90 6.35 31.66 9.13
N MET A 91 6.35 30.34 9.22
CA MET A 91 5.34 29.56 9.95
C MET A 91 6.02 28.59 10.93
N PRO A 92 5.41 28.32 12.10
CA PRO A 92 5.88 27.29 13.00
C PRO A 92 5.72 25.91 12.36
N THR A 93 6.60 25.00 12.72
CA THR A 93 6.57 23.58 12.33
C THR A 93 6.15 22.71 13.51
N LEU A 94 5.79 21.46 13.23
CA LEU A 94 5.46 20.49 14.28
C LEU A 94 6.67 20.11 15.15
N ALA A 95 7.89 20.23 14.62
CA ALA A 95 9.14 20.01 15.34
C ALA A 95 9.60 21.22 16.19
N GLY A 96 8.80 22.30 16.27
CA GLY A 96 9.15 23.47 17.07
C GLY A 96 10.21 24.40 16.45
N ASP A 97 10.67 24.12 15.23
CA ASP A 97 11.39 25.08 14.37
C ASP A 97 10.38 25.93 13.58
N LYS A 98 10.87 26.82 12.73
CA LYS A 98 10.09 27.63 11.78
C LYS A 98 10.57 27.38 10.34
N GLN A 99 9.64 27.48 9.40
CA GLN A 99 9.90 27.37 7.96
C GLN A 99 9.48 28.67 7.28
N MET A 100 10.27 29.12 6.29
CA MET A 100 9.88 30.26 5.45
C MET A 100 8.63 29.89 4.64
N VAL A 101 7.62 30.77 4.64
CA VAL A 101 6.41 30.64 3.82
C VAL A 101 6.70 31.17 2.41
N LEU A 102 7.30 32.35 2.32
CA LEU A 102 7.91 32.85 1.09
C LEU A 102 9.34 33.24 1.44
N ALA A 103 10.29 32.89 0.58
CA ALA A 103 11.71 33.09 0.82
C ALA A 103 12.02 34.56 1.15
N ASP A 104 12.62 34.79 2.33
CA ASP A 104 12.97 36.11 2.84
C ASP A 104 14.49 36.28 2.84
N GLY A 105 14.98 37.19 1.99
CA GLY A 105 16.41 37.50 1.83
C GLY A 105 17.26 36.41 1.19
N LYS A 106 16.87 35.12 1.28
CA LYS A 106 17.54 33.99 0.63
C LYS A 106 16.63 32.78 0.44
N VAL A 107 17.08 31.88 -0.43
CA VAL A 107 16.53 30.54 -0.63
C VAL A 107 17.49 29.51 -0.04
N CYS A 108 16.94 28.45 0.54
CA CYS A 108 17.65 27.39 1.26
C CYS A 108 17.48 26.00 0.62
N PHE A 109 16.61 25.83 -0.37
CA PHE A 109 16.54 24.61 -1.18
C PHE A 109 15.94 24.92 -2.57
N GLN A 110 16.21 24.08 -3.56
CA GLN A 110 15.65 24.23 -4.90
C GLN A 110 14.14 23.99 -4.87
N ASN A 111 13.40 24.73 -5.67
CA ASN A 111 11.93 24.78 -5.72
C ASN A 111 11.24 25.42 -4.51
N GLN A 112 12.00 25.97 -3.54
CA GLN A 112 11.41 26.75 -2.45
C GLN A 112 10.53 27.89 -2.97
N GLU A 113 9.43 28.16 -2.27
CA GLU A 113 8.46 29.20 -2.59
C GLU A 113 9.07 30.60 -2.45
N VAL A 114 8.99 31.43 -3.50
CA VAL A 114 9.57 32.79 -3.53
C VAL A 114 8.48 33.86 -3.63
N ALA A 115 7.49 33.65 -4.49
CA ALA A 115 6.32 34.51 -4.62
C ALA A 115 5.09 33.67 -5.00
N MET A 116 3.88 34.12 -4.66
CA MET A 116 2.63 33.53 -5.18
C MET A 116 1.93 34.53 -6.09
N VAL A 117 1.63 34.11 -7.32
CA VAL A 117 0.74 34.81 -8.22
C VAL A 117 -0.69 34.35 -7.97
N VAL A 118 -1.66 35.27 -7.96
CA VAL A 118 -3.09 34.96 -7.87
C VAL A 118 -3.82 35.52 -9.09
N ALA A 119 -4.45 34.66 -9.87
CA ALA A 119 -5.10 34.99 -11.14
C ALA A 119 -6.51 34.39 -11.27
N ASP A 120 -7.25 34.75 -12.33
CA ASP A 120 -8.61 34.26 -12.58
C ASP A 120 -8.68 32.73 -12.71
N ASP A 121 -7.64 32.10 -13.23
CA ASP A 121 -7.52 30.64 -13.35
C ASP A 121 -6.06 30.18 -13.36
N ARG A 122 -5.87 28.85 -13.37
CA ARG A 122 -4.55 28.22 -13.30
C ARG A 122 -3.66 28.49 -14.52
N TYR A 123 -4.24 28.76 -15.69
CA TYR A 123 -3.46 29.02 -16.91
C TYR A 123 -2.86 30.42 -16.87
N ILE A 124 -3.66 31.41 -16.46
CA ILE A 124 -3.17 32.78 -16.30
C ILE A 124 -2.16 32.86 -15.15
N ALA A 125 -2.36 32.10 -14.07
CA ALA A 125 -1.39 32.01 -12.99
C ALA A 125 -0.04 31.47 -13.50
N ALA A 126 -0.05 30.40 -14.28
CA ALA A 126 1.15 29.83 -14.91
C ALA A 126 1.86 30.84 -15.84
N ASP A 127 1.12 31.50 -16.74
CA ASP A 127 1.67 32.52 -17.64
C ASP A 127 2.32 33.68 -16.86
N ALA A 128 1.73 34.08 -15.74
CA ALA A 128 2.22 35.18 -14.93
C ALA A 128 3.41 34.81 -14.04
N ILE A 129 3.56 33.54 -13.63
CA ILE A 129 4.75 33.05 -12.92
C ILE A 129 6.02 33.29 -13.76
N ASP A 130 5.95 33.00 -15.07
CA ASP A 130 7.07 33.21 -16.01
C ASP A 130 7.44 34.69 -16.20
N LEU A 131 6.56 35.61 -15.81
CA LEU A 131 6.79 37.06 -15.91
C LEU A 131 7.42 37.66 -14.65
N VAL A 132 7.53 36.90 -13.56
CA VAL A 132 8.24 37.34 -12.35
C VAL A 132 9.73 37.05 -12.51
N GLU A 133 10.54 38.10 -12.46
CA GLU A 133 12.00 37.99 -12.57
C GLU A 133 12.63 38.09 -11.18
N VAL A 134 13.39 37.07 -10.76
CA VAL A 134 14.09 37.07 -9.48
C VAL A 134 15.60 37.11 -9.70
N GLU A 135 16.27 38.07 -9.07
CA GLU A 135 17.72 38.21 -9.12
C GLU A 135 18.37 37.48 -7.94
N TYR A 136 19.21 36.50 -8.23
CA TYR A 136 19.89 35.68 -7.23
C TYR A 136 21.40 35.94 -7.17
N GLU A 137 21.95 35.86 -5.96
CA GLU A 137 23.40 35.75 -5.71
C GLU A 137 23.68 34.35 -5.11
N PRO A 138 24.16 33.39 -5.92
CA PRO A 138 24.37 32.01 -5.48
C PRO A 138 25.34 31.90 -4.30
N LEU A 139 25.02 30.98 -3.38
CA LEU A 139 25.85 30.59 -2.24
C LEU A 139 26.26 29.12 -2.39
N PRO A 140 27.34 28.67 -1.74
CA PRO A 140 27.69 27.25 -1.73
C PRO A 140 26.56 26.39 -1.14
N ALA A 141 26.15 25.36 -1.88
CA ALA A 141 25.16 24.39 -1.41
C ALA A 141 25.82 23.32 -0.51
N LEU A 142 25.09 22.89 0.52
CA LEU A 142 25.46 21.81 1.44
C LEU A 142 24.42 20.69 1.33
N VAL A 143 24.78 19.56 0.73
CA VAL A 143 23.86 18.44 0.46
C VAL A 143 24.26 17.12 1.14
N ASP A 144 25.53 17.02 1.55
CA ASP A 144 26.07 15.86 2.26
C ASP A 144 25.96 16.11 3.77
N PRO A 145 25.10 15.38 4.49
CA PRO A 145 24.91 15.59 5.92
C PRO A 145 26.19 15.32 6.74
N HIS A 146 27.11 14.49 6.23
CA HIS A 146 28.40 14.22 6.91
C HIS A 146 29.31 15.45 6.94
N GLN A 147 29.07 16.42 6.06
CA GLN A 147 29.81 17.68 5.99
C GLN A 147 29.09 18.82 6.74
N SER A 148 27.85 18.62 7.19
CA SER A 148 27.05 19.71 7.79
C SER A 148 27.65 20.30 9.06
N MET A 149 28.49 19.53 9.77
CA MET A 149 29.16 19.96 11.01
C MET A 149 30.67 20.21 10.84
N ALA A 150 31.16 20.31 9.60
CA ALA A 150 32.53 20.76 9.35
C ALA A 150 32.70 22.25 9.72
N GLU A 151 33.91 22.64 10.12
CA GLU A 151 34.20 24.03 10.56
C GLU A 151 33.93 25.07 9.47
N ASP A 152 34.11 24.71 8.20
CA ASP A 152 33.91 25.54 7.01
C ASP A 152 32.55 25.30 6.31
N ALA A 153 31.64 24.55 6.93
CA ALA A 153 30.33 24.27 6.36
C ALA A 153 29.54 25.57 6.09
N PRO A 154 28.81 25.66 4.96
CA PRO A 154 27.97 26.82 4.67
C PRO A 154 26.87 27.01 5.72
N VAL A 155 26.61 28.27 6.12
CA VAL A 155 25.54 28.60 7.05
C VAL A 155 24.18 28.60 6.33
N ILE A 156 23.34 27.60 6.59
CA ILE A 156 22.01 27.50 6.00
C ILE A 156 21.00 28.37 6.77
N ARG A 157 21.09 28.41 8.10
CA ARG A 157 20.12 29.09 8.99
C ARG A 157 20.74 30.30 9.68
N ASP A 158 20.90 31.39 8.92
CA ASP A 158 21.40 32.67 9.44
C ASP A 158 20.41 33.33 10.39
N ASP A 159 19.12 33.04 10.25
CA ASP A 159 18.06 33.45 11.19
C ASP A 159 18.23 32.86 12.61
N LEU A 160 19.04 31.80 12.75
CA LEU A 160 19.38 31.16 14.03
C LEU A 160 20.81 31.47 14.50
N GLN A 161 21.52 32.40 13.84
CA GLN A 161 22.87 32.76 14.23
C GLN A 161 22.89 33.36 15.64
N GLY A 162 23.76 32.84 16.51
CA GLY A 162 23.84 33.24 17.92
C GLY A 162 22.80 32.58 18.83
N GLN A 163 22.00 31.62 18.33
CA GLN A 163 21.09 30.80 19.13
C GLN A 163 21.68 29.41 19.37
N ASP A 164 22.23 29.21 20.57
CA ASP A 164 22.90 27.95 20.95
C ASP A 164 21.93 26.88 21.49
N GLU A 165 20.62 27.18 21.58
CA GLU A 165 19.56 26.27 21.97
C GLU A 165 18.44 26.27 20.92
N GLY A 166 17.97 25.08 20.52
CA GLY A 166 16.78 24.89 19.69
C GLY A 166 15.62 24.30 20.49
N ALA A 167 14.54 23.89 19.82
CA ALA A 167 13.36 23.29 20.46
C ALA A 167 13.69 22.03 21.26
N HIS A 168 14.76 21.32 20.90
CA HIS A 168 15.14 20.03 21.46
C HIS A 168 16.52 20.05 22.14
N GLY A 169 16.88 21.19 22.74
CA GLY A 169 18.10 21.33 23.55
C GLY A 169 19.25 22.01 22.82
N LYS A 170 20.47 21.76 23.29
CA LYS A 170 21.67 22.49 22.87
C LYS A 170 22.07 22.15 21.43
N ARG A 171 22.40 23.20 20.66
CA ARG A 171 23.00 23.10 19.33
C ARG A 171 24.52 23.19 19.45
N VAL A 172 25.25 22.27 18.82
CA VAL A 172 26.72 22.22 18.88
C VAL A 172 27.41 22.81 17.65
N HIS A 173 26.64 23.09 16.60
CA HIS A 173 27.10 23.66 15.34
C HIS A 173 25.96 24.46 14.68
N HIS A 174 26.27 25.40 13.77
CA HIS A 174 25.25 26.26 13.15
C HIS A 174 24.28 25.51 12.22
N ASN A 175 24.67 24.33 11.71
CA ASN A 175 23.79 23.41 10.99
C ASN A 175 23.33 22.21 11.84
N HIS A 176 23.62 22.19 13.15
CA HIS A 176 23.08 21.17 14.04
C HIS A 176 21.70 21.58 14.55
N ILE A 177 20.77 20.63 14.55
CA ILE A 177 19.38 20.83 14.99
C ILE A 177 19.24 20.36 16.44
N PHE A 178 19.54 19.10 16.71
CA PHE A 178 19.42 18.48 18.02
C PHE A 178 20.31 17.25 18.16
N THR A 179 20.67 16.92 19.40
CA THR A 179 21.14 15.59 19.78
C THR A 179 20.08 14.99 20.69
N TRP A 180 19.59 13.80 20.37
CA TRP A 180 18.66 13.05 21.19
C TRP A 180 19.26 11.69 21.55
N GLU A 181 19.15 11.32 22.83
CA GLU A 181 19.77 10.12 23.40
C GLU A 181 18.79 9.39 24.31
N VAL A 182 18.84 8.05 24.31
CA VAL A 182 18.01 7.21 25.18
C VAL A 182 18.68 5.86 25.44
N GLY A 183 18.40 5.29 26.60
CA GLY A 183 18.94 4.00 27.05
C GLY A 183 20.15 4.12 27.97
N GLU A 184 20.70 2.98 28.36
CA GLU A 184 21.75 2.86 29.36
C GLU A 184 23.13 2.83 28.68
N LYS A 185 23.69 4.01 28.37
CA LYS A 185 24.97 4.15 27.65
C LYS A 185 26.10 3.35 28.29
N ASP A 186 26.39 3.59 29.56
CA ASP A 186 27.52 2.96 30.25
C ASP A 186 27.36 1.44 30.39
N ALA A 187 26.12 0.95 30.55
CA ALA A 187 25.86 -0.48 30.63
C ALA A 187 25.99 -1.15 29.26
N THR A 188 25.54 -0.47 28.21
CA THR A 188 25.73 -0.89 26.81
C THR A 188 27.21 -0.95 26.48
N ASP A 189 27.98 0.11 26.77
CA ASP A 189 29.42 0.15 26.50
C ASP A 189 30.16 -1.00 27.19
N ARG A 190 29.86 -1.30 28.47
CA ARG A 190 30.43 -2.48 29.17
C ARG A 190 30.12 -3.80 28.47
N VAL A 191 28.88 -4.00 28.02
CA VAL A 191 28.49 -5.22 27.30
C VAL A 191 29.27 -5.35 26.00
N PHE A 192 29.50 -4.25 25.27
CA PHE A 192 30.31 -4.28 24.05
C PHE A 192 31.80 -4.57 24.31
N ASP A 193 32.35 -4.06 25.42
CA ASP A 193 33.74 -4.32 25.81
C ASP A 193 33.99 -5.78 26.24
N GLU A 194 32.97 -6.44 26.80
CA GLU A 194 33.05 -7.80 27.36
C GLU A 194 32.53 -8.90 26.40
N ALA A 195 31.79 -8.54 25.34
CA ALA A 195 31.13 -9.51 24.48
C ALA A 195 32.10 -10.39 23.67
N GLU A 196 31.75 -11.67 23.54
CA GLU A 196 32.53 -12.62 22.74
C GLU A 196 32.49 -12.32 21.24
N VAL A 197 31.36 -11.78 20.77
CA VAL A 197 31.12 -11.42 19.37
C VAL A 197 30.46 -10.06 19.29
N THR A 198 31.01 -9.17 18.47
CA THR A 198 30.40 -7.89 18.13
C THR A 198 30.28 -7.74 16.61
N VAL A 199 29.22 -7.09 16.14
CA VAL A 199 29.09 -6.65 14.74
C VAL A 199 28.79 -5.16 14.70
N ARG A 200 29.22 -4.52 13.63
CA ARG A 200 28.99 -3.10 13.33
C ARG A 200 28.73 -2.97 11.84
N GLU A 201 27.69 -2.23 11.48
CA GLU A 201 27.37 -1.94 10.09
C GLU A 201 26.92 -0.50 9.93
N GLN A 202 27.27 0.10 8.78
CA GLN A 202 26.75 1.40 8.36
C GLN A 202 25.74 1.20 7.26
N MET A 203 24.59 1.85 7.38
CA MET A 203 23.49 1.69 6.43
C MET A 203 22.75 2.99 6.21
N LEU A 204 22.48 3.30 4.95
CA LEU A 204 21.64 4.40 4.54
C LEU A 204 20.20 3.91 4.35
N TYR A 205 19.27 4.61 4.98
CA TYR A 205 17.88 4.60 4.57
C TYR A 205 17.64 5.82 3.67
N PRO A 206 17.68 5.66 2.33
CA PRO A 206 17.77 6.78 1.40
C PRO A 206 16.50 7.63 1.43
N ARG A 207 16.67 8.92 1.13
CA ARG A 207 15.57 9.85 0.93
C ARG A 207 14.63 9.38 -0.19
N VAL A 208 13.35 9.26 0.16
CA VAL A 208 12.22 8.94 -0.73
C VAL A 208 11.07 9.91 -0.47
N HIS A 209 9.91 9.69 -1.07
CA HIS A 209 8.74 10.57 -0.96
C HIS A 209 7.42 9.79 -0.94
N PRO A 210 6.43 10.22 -0.14
CA PRO A 210 5.13 9.55 -0.09
C PRO A 210 4.33 9.56 -1.39
N CYS A 211 4.55 10.58 -2.22
CA CYS A 211 3.99 10.73 -3.57
C CYS A 211 2.50 10.31 -3.68
N PRO A 212 1.60 10.85 -2.83
CA PRO A 212 0.17 10.53 -2.93
C PRO A 212 -0.35 10.94 -4.32
N LEU A 213 -1.24 10.14 -4.91
CA LEU A 213 -1.67 10.35 -6.30
C LEU A 213 -2.37 11.70 -6.51
N GLU A 214 -3.18 12.13 -5.54
CA GLU A 214 -3.57 13.53 -5.38
C GLU A 214 -2.47 14.27 -4.60
N THR A 215 -1.98 15.38 -5.15
CA THR A 215 -1.00 16.28 -4.50
C THR A 215 -1.61 17.06 -3.33
N CYS A 216 -0.86 17.96 -2.69
CA CYS A 216 -1.42 18.88 -1.70
C CYS A 216 -2.18 20.03 -2.38
N GLY A 217 -3.21 20.54 -1.70
CA GLY A 217 -3.94 21.71 -2.16
C GLY A 217 -5.02 22.20 -1.21
N CYS A 218 -5.51 23.41 -1.46
CA CYS A 218 -6.60 24.01 -0.72
C CYS A 218 -7.49 24.94 -1.54
N VAL A 219 -8.67 25.26 -1.00
CA VAL A 219 -9.52 26.39 -1.36
C VAL A 219 -9.79 27.18 -0.09
N ALA A 220 -9.19 28.36 0.04
CA ALA A 220 -9.42 29.27 1.15
C ALA A 220 -10.46 30.34 0.78
N ASP A 221 -11.53 30.48 1.57
CA ASP A 221 -12.68 31.35 1.36
C ASP A 221 -12.94 32.18 2.63
N PHE A 222 -12.41 33.41 2.67
CA PHE A 222 -12.66 34.35 3.76
C PHE A 222 -13.87 35.24 3.44
N ASP A 223 -14.97 35.03 4.17
CA ASP A 223 -16.14 35.88 4.11
C ASP A 223 -15.91 37.16 4.95
N LYS A 224 -15.54 38.25 4.28
CA LYS A 224 -15.35 39.57 4.91
C LYS A 224 -16.59 40.13 5.60
N VAL A 225 -17.79 39.70 5.22
CA VAL A 225 -19.04 40.19 5.81
C VAL A 225 -19.25 39.56 7.19
N ARG A 226 -18.98 38.26 7.32
CA ARG A 226 -19.13 37.52 8.58
C ARG A 226 -17.86 37.51 9.44
N GLY A 227 -16.71 37.76 8.82
CA GLY A 227 -15.40 37.57 9.41
C GLY A 227 -15.12 36.10 9.72
N GLU A 228 -15.55 35.21 8.82
CA GLU A 228 -15.43 33.75 8.93
C GLU A 228 -14.51 33.23 7.83
N LEU A 229 -13.56 32.36 8.19
CA LEU A 229 -12.64 31.72 7.26
C LEU A 229 -13.06 30.27 7.04
N THR A 230 -13.39 29.90 5.81
CA THR A 230 -13.55 28.49 5.43
C THR A 230 -12.33 28.05 4.61
N VAL A 231 -11.70 26.94 4.97
CA VAL A 231 -10.62 26.34 4.17
C VAL A 231 -10.93 24.88 3.91
N HIS A 232 -11.12 24.55 2.64
CA HIS A 232 -11.11 23.17 2.21
C HIS A 232 -9.68 22.78 1.88
N LEU A 233 -9.12 21.74 2.50
CA LEU A 233 -7.75 21.34 2.20
C LEU A 233 -7.48 19.85 2.37
N THR A 234 -6.40 19.40 1.76
CA THR A 234 -5.89 18.04 1.88
C THR A 234 -5.15 17.86 3.21
N SER A 235 -5.86 17.82 4.35
CA SER A 235 -5.28 17.65 5.69
C SER A 235 -5.65 16.31 6.32
N GLN A 236 -4.64 15.64 6.89
CA GLN A 236 -4.79 14.45 7.73
C GLN A 236 -5.13 14.79 9.18
N ALA A 237 -4.98 16.04 9.60
CA ALA A 237 -5.17 16.53 10.97
C ALA A 237 -5.97 17.87 11.00
N PRO A 238 -7.20 17.89 10.48
CA PRO A 238 -7.93 19.14 10.21
C PRO A 238 -8.17 20.00 11.46
N HIS A 239 -8.43 19.41 12.64
CA HIS A 239 -8.61 20.17 13.88
C HIS A 239 -7.30 20.83 14.36
N VAL A 240 -6.17 20.13 14.24
CA VAL A 240 -4.84 20.72 14.53
C VAL A 240 -4.57 21.89 13.57
N VAL A 241 -4.85 21.70 12.28
CA VAL A 241 -4.74 22.79 11.29
C VAL A 241 -5.62 23.97 11.67
N ARG A 242 -6.87 23.76 12.12
CA ARG A 242 -7.75 24.84 12.59
C ARG A 242 -7.12 25.62 13.73
N THR A 243 -6.58 24.93 14.74
CA THR A 243 -5.93 25.56 15.89
C THR A 243 -4.70 26.37 15.44
N VAL A 244 -3.86 25.81 14.56
CA VAL A 244 -2.69 26.52 13.99
C VAL A 244 -3.14 27.75 13.19
N PHE A 245 -4.16 27.62 12.34
CA PHE A 245 -4.69 28.73 11.54
C PHE A 245 -5.26 29.84 12.43
N SER A 246 -5.97 29.48 13.50
CA SER A 246 -6.49 30.44 14.47
C SER A 246 -5.35 31.19 15.16
N GLN A 247 -4.31 30.48 15.61
CA GLN A 247 -3.13 31.09 16.24
C GLN A 247 -2.37 32.03 15.31
N LEU A 248 -2.18 31.64 14.04
CA LEU A 248 -1.42 32.42 13.06
C LEU A 248 -2.20 33.63 12.51
N SER A 249 -3.50 33.47 12.24
CA SER A 249 -4.33 34.53 11.66
C SER A 249 -4.92 35.49 12.70
N GLY A 250 -4.99 35.07 13.97
CA GLY A 250 -5.72 35.78 15.03
C GLY A 250 -7.25 35.68 14.92
N ILE A 251 -7.78 34.94 13.94
CA ILE A 251 -9.22 34.66 13.82
C ILE A 251 -9.57 33.58 14.85
N PRO A 252 -10.57 33.79 15.72
CA PRO A 252 -10.96 32.80 16.71
C PRO A 252 -11.35 31.45 16.06
N GLU A 253 -10.96 30.32 16.66
CA GLU A 253 -11.28 28.97 16.14
C GLU A 253 -12.75 28.76 15.78
N SER A 254 -13.69 29.36 16.51
CA SER A 254 -15.13 29.27 16.23
C SER A 254 -15.57 29.94 14.92
N LYS A 255 -14.66 30.69 14.28
CA LYS A 255 -14.83 31.34 12.98
C LYS A 255 -13.83 30.84 11.93
N VAL A 256 -13.13 29.74 12.24
CA VAL A 256 -12.23 29.05 11.30
C VAL A 256 -12.81 27.67 11.03
N HIS A 257 -13.31 27.47 9.82
CA HIS A 257 -13.98 26.28 9.36
C HIS A 257 -13.04 25.48 8.46
N ILE A 258 -12.32 24.52 9.05
CA ILE A 258 -11.48 23.62 8.28
C ILE A 258 -12.30 22.42 7.83
N ASN A 259 -12.26 22.14 6.53
CA ASN A 259 -12.94 21.00 5.93
C ASN A 259 -11.94 20.17 5.12
N ALA A 260 -11.62 18.97 5.62
CA ALA A 260 -10.93 17.96 4.84
C ALA A 260 -11.98 17.08 4.13
N PRO A 261 -12.17 17.20 2.80
CA PRO A 261 -13.18 16.43 2.07
C PRO A 261 -12.64 15.03 1.73
N ASP A 262 -13.01 14.40 0.61
CA ASP A 262 -12.31 13.18 0.18
C ASP A 262 -10.84 13.53 -0.14
N ILE A 263 -9.90 12.65 0.22
CA ILE A 263 -8.45 12.85 -0.01
C ILE A 263 -7.91 11.66 -0.80
N GLY A 264 -7.27 11.93 -1.95
CA GLY A 264 -6.73 10.96 -2.89
C GLY A 264 -5.39 10.36 -2.45
N GLY A 265 -5.36 9.80 -1.24
CA GLY A 265 -4.15 9.32 -0.58
C GLY A 265 -3.40 10.44 0.16
N GLY A 266 -2.77 10.08 1.28
CA GLY A 266 -1.98 11.01 2.09
C GLY A 266 -0.62 10.47 2.47
N PHE A 267 -0.60 9.28 3.09
CA PHE A 267 0.64 8.56 3.43
C PHE A 267 1.64 9.43 4.22
N GLY A 268 1.15 10.31 5.10
CA GLY A 268 2.00 11.22 5.89
C GLY A 268 2.34 12.54 5.19
N ASN A 269 2.16 12.63 3.86
CA ASN A 269 2.44 13.88 3.13
C ASN A 269 1.53 15.04 3.52
N LYS A 270 0.36 14.74 4.09
CA LYS A 270 -0.73 15.70 4.27
C LYS A 270 -0.99 16.02 5.75
N VAL A 271 0.00 15.77 6.63
CA VAL A 271 -0.10 16.05 8.08
C VAL A 271 0.19 17.53 8.38
N GLY A 272 1.34 18.02 7.94
CA GLY A 272 1.82 19.38 8.21
C GLY A 272 1.06 20.47 7.44
N VAL A 273 1.35 21.72 7.81
CA VAL A 273 0.90 22.90 7.07
C VAL A 273 1.98 23.28 6.06
N TYR A 274 1.60 23.50 4.79
CA TYR A 274 2.50 23.94 3.73
C TYR A 274 2.34 25.44 3.42
N PRO A 275 3.37 26.08 2.83
CA PRO A 275 3.29 27.49 2.44
C PRO A 275 2.08 27.81 1.56
N GLY A 276 1.72 26.93 0.63
CA GLY A 276 0.54 27.12 -0.23
C GLY A 276 -0.76 27.32 0.52
N TYR A 277 -0.97 26.59 1.63
CA TYR A 277 -2.15 26.79 2.47
C TYR A 277 -2.18 28.18 3.11
N VAL A 278 -1.02 28.64 3.60
CA VAL A 278 -0.87 29.94 4.26
C VAL A 278 -1.09 31.08 3.25
N VAL A 279 -0.39 31.05 2.12
CA VAL A 279 -0.44 32.16 1.15
C VAL A 279 -1.79 32.25 0.46
N ALA A 280 -2.42 31.12 0.11
CA ALA A 280 -3.80 31.12 -0.42
C ALA A 280 -4.80 31.72 0.58
N THR A 281 -4.62 31.44 1.88
CA THR A 281 -5.45 31.99 2.95
C THR A 281 -5.25 33.50 3.10
N VAL A 282 -4.00 33.97 3.12
CA VAL A 282 -3.70 35.41 3.15
C VAL A 282 -4.28 36.11 1.91
N ALA A 283 -4.09 35.54 0.73
CA ALA A 283 -4.66 36.07 -0.51
C ALA A 283 -6.19 36.18 -0.45
N SER A 284 -6.86 35.16 0.08
CA SER A 284 -8.32 35.15 0.29
C SER A 284 -8.77 36.25 1.25
N ILE A 285 -8.06 36.42 2.38
CA ILE A 285 -8.33 37.49 3.35
C ILE A 285 -8.15 38.88 2.72
N VAL A 286 -7.07 39.08 1.96
CA VAL A 286 -6.76 40.37 1.32
C VAL A 286 -7.79 40.70 0.25
N LEU A 287 -8.10 39.75 -0.64
CA LEU A 287 -8.97 39.97 -1.80
C LEU A 287 -10.46 39.87 -1.46
N GLY A 288 -10.83 39.18 -0.39
CA GLY A 288 -12.23 38.89 -0.05
C GLY A 288 -12.92 37.99 -1.07
N ARG A 289 -12.15 37.05 -1.65
CA ARG A 289 -12.58 36.11 -2.68
C ARG A 289 -11.97 34.74 -2.39
N PRO A 290 -12.63 33.62 -2.74
CA PRO A 290 -12.01 32.31 -2.61
C PRO A 290 -10.72 32.21 -3.45
N VAL A 291 -9.67 31.60 -2.91
CA VAL A 291 -8.41 31.34 -3.61
C VAL A 291 -8.10 29.85 -3.53
N LYS A 292 -8.02 29.21 -4.69
CA LYS A 292 -7.62 27.81 -4.84
C LYS A 292 -6.11 27.72 -5.11
N TRP A 293 -5.43 26.79 -4.45
CA TRP A 293 -4.07 26.39 -4.78
C TRP A 293 -4.03 24.86 -4.89
N ILE A 294 -3.44 24.36 -5.97
CA ILE A 294 -3.22 22.93 -6.22
C ILE A 294 -1.81 22.82 -6.80
N GLU A 295 -0.89 22.17 -6.10
CA GLU A 295 0.47 21.97 -6.62
C GLU A 295 0.52 20.84 -7.67
N ASP A 296 1.47 20.93 -8.58
CA ASP A 296 1.81 19.88 -9.53
C ASP A 296 2.73 18.81 -8.91
N ARG A 297 2.92 17.70 -9.64
CA ARG A 297 3.69 16.55 -9.15
C ARG A 297 5.15 16.88 -8.85
N ILE A 298 5.80 17.71 -9.67
CA ILE A 298 7.21 18.08 -9.48
C ILE A 298 7.36 18.85 -8.17
N GLU A 299 6.46 19.79 -7.91
CA GLU A 299 6.43 20.56 -6.66
C GLU A 299 6.21 19.63 -5.47
N ASN A 300 5.17 18.78 -5.52
CA ASN A 300 4.91 17.79 -4.49
C ASN A 300 6.17 16.99 -4.13
N LEU A 301 6.83 16.37 -5.12
CA LEU A 301 8.03 15.53 -4.87
C LEU A 301 9.24 16.32 -4.34
N SER A 302 9.34 17.61 -4.66
CA SER A 302 10.52 18.42 -4.39
C SER A 302 10.40 19.37 -3.20
N THR A 303 9.19 19.64 -2.70
CA THR A 303 8.97 20.66 -1.66
C THR A 303 8.10 20.22 -0.51
N THR A 304 7.33 19.13 -0.67
CA THR A 304 6.54 18.55 0.43
C THR A 304 7.35 17.53 1.24
N ALA A 305 6.74 16.99 2.31
CA ALA A 305 7.43 16.18 3.29
C ALA A 305 8.07 14.93 2.66
N PHE A 306 9.39 14.96 2.51
CA PHE A 306 10.15 13.78 2.14
C PHE A 306 10.07 12.73 3.26
N ALA A 307 10.46 11.51 2.91
CA ALA A 307 10.58 10.43 3.86
C ALA A 307 12.01 9.87 3.88
N ARG A 308 12.41 9.48 5.10
CA ARG A 308 13.65 8.80 5.50
C ARG A 308 14.85 9.73 5.66
N ASP A 309 15.93 9.50 4.91
CA ASP A 309 17.23 10.20 4.99
C ASP A 309 17.96 10.02 6.34
N TYR A 310 18.04 8.77 6.80
CA TYR A 310 18.78 8.36 8.00
C TYR A 310 20.07 7.63 7.62
N HIS A 311 21.21 8.15 8.08
CA HIS A 311 22.50 7.48 8.03
C HIS A 311 22.76 6.79 9.36
N MET A 312 22.61 5.47 9.39
CA MET A 312 22.58 4.70 10.63
C MET A 312 23.85 3.88 10.79
N THR A 313 24.44 3.94 11.96
CA THR A 313 25.45 2.99 12.43
C THR A 313 24.80 2.09 13.48
N GLY A 314 24.61 0.82 13.14
CA GLY A 314 24.08 -0.21 14.04
C GLY A 314 25.18 -1.11 14.56
N GLU A 315 25.11 -1.49 15.83
CA GLU A 315 26.03 -2.43 16.47
C GLU A 315 25.28 -3.43 17.34
N LEU A 316 25.65 -4.71 17.29
CA LEU A 316 25.15 -5.74 18.20
C LEU A 316 26.30 -6.44 18.92
N ALA A 317 26.11 -6.69 20.20
CA ALA A 317 26.96 -7.51 21.04
C ALA A 317 26.24 -8.83 21.35
N ALA A 318 26.93 -9.96 21.22
CA ALA A 318 26.37 -11.30 21.37
C ALA A 318 27.39 -12.31 21.92
N THR A 319 26.87 -13.45 22.37
CA THR A 319 27.65 -14.65 22.67
C THR A 319 27.91 -15.47 21.38
N LYS A 320 28.87 -16.41 21.40
CA LYS A 320 29.13 -17.29 20.25
C LYS A 320 27.96 -18.20 19.87
N ASP A 321 27.09 -18.54 20.81
CA ASP A 321 25.86 -19.32 20.56
C ASP A 321 24.69 -18.44 20.09
N GLY A 322 24.92 -17.15 19.86
CA GLY A 322 23.97 -16.24 19.21
C GLY A 322 22.94 -15.60 20.13
N LYS A 323 23.14 -15.58 21.45
CA LYS A 323 22.31 -14.77 22.35
C LYS A 323 22.77 -13.31 22.30
N ILE A 324 21.85 -12.41 21.96
CA ILE A 324 22.10 -10.96 21.90
C ILE A 324 22.13 -10.41 23.32
N LEU A 325 23.16 -9.60 23.60
CA LEU A 325 23.46 -9.01 24.90
C LEU A 325 23.13 -7.51 24.93
N GLY A 326 23.45 -6.80 23.85
CA GLY A 326 23.19 -5.37 23.76
C GLY A 326 23.15 -4.81 22.34
N LEU A 327 22.51 -3.65 22.19
CA LEU A 327 22.37 -2.89 20.95
C LEU A 327 22.94 -1.48 21.14
N ARG A 328 23.76 -1.01 20.20
CA ARG A 328 24.17 0.40 20.14
C ARG A 328 23.83 0.96 18.77
N ALA A 329 23.18 2.13 18.73
CA ALA A 329 22.78 2.80 17.50
C ALA A 329 23.20 4.27 17.53
N HIS A 330 23.82 4.72 16.43
CA HIS A 330 24.06 6.14 16.17
C HIS A 330 23.46 6.51 14.82
N VAL A 331 22.75 7.63 14.76
CA VAL A 331 22.11 8.12 13.53
C VAL A 331 22.52 9.56 13.28
N LEU A 332 22.90 9.84 12.04
CA LEU A 332 22.93 11.18 11.49
C LEU A 332 21.68 11.36 10.62
N ALA A 333 20.79 12.25 11.04
CA ALA A 333 19.50 12.50 10.42
C ALA A 333 19.55 13.79 9.60
N ASP A 334 19.33 13.70 8.29
CA ASP A 334 19.23 14.88 7.43
C ASP A 334 17.78 15.36 7.39
N HIS A 335 17.51 16.58 7.86
CA HIS A 335 16.15 17.15 7.93
C HIS A 335 15.89 18.19 6.83
N GLY A 336 16.84 18.41 5.91
CA GLY A 336 16.76 19.51 4.94
C GLY A 336 16.95 20.88 5.57
N ALA A 337 16.40 21.93 4.97
CA ALA A 337 16.71 23.31 5.33
C ALA A 337 16.02 23.78 6.62
N PHE A 338 14.87 23.22 6.95
CA PHE A 338 14.05 23.56 8.10
C PHE A 338 13.59 22.28 8.77
N ASP A 339 13.57 22.22 10.09
CA ASP A 339 13.07 21.03 10.77
C ASP A 339 11.54 21.07 10.76
N ALA A 340 10.92 20.45 9.75
CA ALA A 340 9.47 20.27 9.67
C ALA A 340 9.05 18.81 9.89
N CYS A 341 9.87 18.04 10.59
CA CYS A 341 9.60 16.64 10.90
C CYS A 341 8.33 16.52 11.76
N ALA A 342 7.35 15.74 11.30
CA ALA A 342 6.04 15.64 11.93
C ALA A 342 6.06 14.64 13.09
N ASP A 343 6.52 15.05 14.27
CA ASP A 343 6.62 14.20 15.46
C ASP A 343 5.82 14.74 16.66
N PRO A 344 5.50 13.89 17.65
CA PRO A 344 5.11 14.39 18.96
C PRO A 344 6.25 15.22 19.57
N SER A 345 5.92 16.36 20.20
CA SER A 345 6.88 17.45 20.49
C SER A 345 8.09 17.07 21.35
N LYS A 346 8.03 15.95 22.09
CA LYS A 346 9.11 15.46 22.96
C LYS A 346 10.02 14.43 22.28
N TRP A 347 9.75 14.09 21.03
CA TRP A 347 10.35 12.97 20.31
C TRP A 347 10.94 13.45 18.97
N PRO A 348 12.04 14.21 18.96
CA PRO A 348 12.63 14.77 17.75
C PRO A 348 13.16 13.71 16.76
N ALA A 349 13.34 12.47 17.22
CA ALA A 349 13.71 11.31 16.42
C ALA A 349 12.55 10.29 16.31
N GLY A 350 11.32 10.74 16.51
CA GLY A 350 10.14 9.89 16.61
C GLY A 350 10.29 8.77 17.63
N PHE A 351 9.76 7.60 17.31
CA PHE A 351 9.86 6.38 18.09
C PHE A 351 11.00 5.48 17.62
N PHE A 352 12.10 6.07 17.12
CA PHE A 352 13.29 5.31 16.71
C PHE A 352 13.83 4.38 17.81
N ASN A 353 13.59 4.69 19.09
CA ASN A 353 13.92 3.83 20.22
C ASN A 353 13.14 2.51 20.30
N ILE A 354 12.28 2.19 19.34
CA ILE A 354 11.79 0.82 19.14
C ILE A 354 12.83 -0.09 18.46
N CYS A 355 14.02 0.43 18.11
CA CYS A 355 15.07 -0.28 17.37
C CYS A 355 15.69 -1.50 18.07
N THR A 356 15.23 -1.90 19.27
CA THR A 356 15.50 -3.24 19.82
C THR A 356 14.66 -4.33 19.16
N GLY A 357 13.59 -3.95 18.44
CA GLY A 357 12.76 -4.85 17.65
C GLY A 357 12.05 -5.92 18.48
N SER A 358 11.87 -7.10 17.89
CA SER A 358 11.17 -8.23 18.51
C SER A 358 12.02 -9.05 19.50
N TYR A 359 13.22 -8.55 19.86
CA TYR A 359 14.25 -9.32 20.55
C TYR A 359 14.41 -8.93 22.01
N ASP A 360 14.61 -9.93 22.86
CA ASP A 360 14.89 -9.76 24.28
C ASP A 360 16.37 -9.37 24.49
N ILE A 361 16.63 -8.08 24.33
CA ILE A 361 17.93 -7.41 24.48
C ILE A 361 17.97 -6.71 25.84
N ARG A 362 19.00 -6.99 26.65
CA ARG A 362 19.04 -6.55 28.06
C ARG A 362 19.40 -5.09 28.24
N THR A 363 20.26 -4.54 27.39
CA THR A 363 20.71 -3.16 27.47
C THR A 363 20.88 -2.61 26.07
N ALA A 364 20.52 -1.35 25.88
CA ALA A 364 20.67 -0.68 24.61
C ALA A 364 20.90 0.82 24.84
N TYR A 365 21.50 1.45 23.83
CA TYR A 365 21.65 2.90 23.77
C TYR A 365 21.54 3.38 22.33
N ALA A 366 20.73 4.41 22.13
CA ALA A 366 20.52 5.06 20.83
C ALA A 366 20.81 6.55 20.94
N ARG A 367 21.51 7.08 19.93
CA ARG A 367 21.79 8.51 19.75
C ARG A 367 21.41 8.93 18.34
N VAL A 368 20.74 10.07 18.20
CA VAL A 368 20.38 10.68 16.92
C VAL A 368 20.83 12.13 16.92
N ASP A 369 21.61 12.53 15.91
CA ASP A 369 22.00 13.91 15.66
C ASP A 369 21.28 14.40 14.39
N GLY A 370 20.42 15.41 14.52
CA GLY A 370 19.74 16.05 13.40
C GLY A 370 20.57 17.19 12.81
N VAL A 371 20.65 17.28 11.48
CA VAL A 371 21.40 18.33 10.77
C VAL A 371 20.59 18.99 9.66
N TYR A 372 20.89 20.27 9.42
CA TYR A 372 20.37 21.03 8.28
C TYR A 372 21.21 20.78 7.02
N THR A 373 20.53 20.72 5.87
CA THR A 373 21.10 20.70 4.51
C THR A 373 20.27 21.54 3.54
N ASN A 374 20.78 21.85 2.35
CA ASN A 374 20.04 22.61 1.33
C ASN A 374 19.03 21.76 0.55
N LYS A 375 18.15 21.05 1.28
CA LYS A 375 17.09 20.17 0.75
C LYS A 375 15.73 20.58 1.31
N ALA A 376 14.64 20.13 0.69
CA ALA A 376 13.31 20.37 1.24
C ALA A 376 13.12 19.74 2.64
N PRO A 377 12.27 20.33 3.50
CA PRO A 377 12.04 19.83 4.85
C PRO A 377 11.12 18.60 4.87
N GLY A 378 11.15 17.83 5.96
CA GLY A 378 10.38 16.59 6.10
C GLY A 378 11.07 15.57 7.00
N GLY A 379 10.93 14.29 6.67
CA GLY A 379 11.56 13.18 7.38
C GLY A 379 10.54 12.12 7.79
N VAL A 380 9.61 12.48 8.67
CA VAL A 380 8.47 11.63 9.07
C VAL A 380 7.35 11.76 8.05
N ALA A 381 7.32 10.78 7.13
CA ALA A 381 6.26 10.56 6.16
C ALA A 381 6.28 9.10 5.68
N TYR A 382 5.39 8.75 4.76
CA TYR A 382 5.36 7.51 4.00
C TYR A 382 5.31 6.24 4.85
N ARG A 383 4.31 6.15 5.72
CA ARG A 383 4.08 4.96 6.56
C ARG A 383 5.23 4.59 7.51
N CYS A 384 5.86 5.60 8.11
CA CYS A 384 7.01 5.40 8.99
C CYS A 384 6.67 5.25 10.48
N SER A 385 5.42 5.52 10.88
CA SER A 385 5.00 5.47 12.29
C SER A 385 5.92 6.23 13.25
N PHE A 386 6.42 7.39 12.81
CA PHE A 386 7.44 8.17 13.54
C PHE A 386 8.77 7.42 13.64
N ARG A 387 9.46 7.24 12.50
CA ARG A 387 10.81 6.63 12.40
C ARG A 387 10.92 5.14 12.74
N VAL A 388 9.81 4.42 12.85
CA VAL A 388 9.78 2.97 13.08
C VAL A 388 10.26 2.20 11.84
N THR A 389 10.04 2.72 10.63
CA THR A 389 10.65 2.17 9.41
C THR A 389 12.17 2.05 9.54
N GLU A 390 12.83 3.11 9.98
CA GLU A 390 14.27 3.19 10.17
C GLU A 390 14.73 2.29 11.32
N ALA A 391 14.00 2.27 12.44
CA ALA A 391 14.28 1.40 13.58
C ALA A 391 14.20 -0.10 13.22
N CYS A 392 13.14 -0.50 12.52
CA CYS A 392 12.94 -1.86 12.02
C CYS A 392 14.03 -2.26 11.03
N TYR A 393 14.36 -1.37 10.09
CA TYR A 393 15.44 -1.62 9.13
C TYR A 393 16.78 -1.83 9.81
N LEU A 394 17.14 -0.98 10.77
CA LEU A 394 18.38 -1.12 11.53
C LEU A 394 18.47 -2.49 12.18
N ILE A 395 17.48 -2.86 12.99
CA ILE A 395 17.58 -4.10 13.76
C ILE A 395 17.54 -5.34 12.87
N GLU A 396 16.67 -5.40 11.87
CA GLU A 396 16.54 -6.57 11.01
C GLU A 396 17.74 -6.77 10.08
N ARG A 397 18.40 -5.67 9.67
CA ARG A 397 19.71 -5.75 8.99
C ARG A 397 20.78 -6.25 9.94
N MET A 398 20.87 -5.70 11.15
CA MET A 398 21.89 -6.08 12.14
C MET A 398 21.78 -7.55 12.58
N ILE A 399 20.57 -8.09 12.70
CA ILE A 399 20.34 -9.52 12.98
C ILE A 399 20.92 -10.39 11.86
N ASP A 400 20.70 -10.02 10.60
CA ASP A 400 21.26 -10.74 9.46
C ASP A 400 22.79 -10.66 9.43
N VAL A 401 23.38 -9.49 9.71
CA VAL A 401 24.85 -9.33 9.80
C VAL A 401 25.43 -10.19 10.92
N LEU A 402 24.78 -10.23 12.08
CA LEU A 402 25.19 -11.09 13.19
C LEU A 402 25.09 -12.58 12.85
N ALA A 403 23.99 -13.00 12.20
CA ALA A 403 23.79 -14.38 11.76
C ALA A 403 24.92 -14.84 10.83
N VAL A 404 25.27 -14.02 9.84
CA VAL A 404 26.35 -14.29 8.88
C VAL A 404 27.69 -14.44 9.62
N LYS A 405 28.01 -13.53 10.55
CA LYS A 405 29.25 -13.60 11.33
C LYS A 405 29.35 -14.87 12.18
N LEU A 406 28.23 -15.34 12.72
CA LEU A 406 28.17 -16.55 13.55
C LEU A 406 28.08 -17.84 12.73
N GLY A 407 27.83 -17.76 11.41
CA GLY A 407 27.50 -18.93 10.60
C GLY A 407 26.19 -19.60 11.05
N MET A 408 25.24 -18.80 11.56
CA MET A 408 23.95 -19.26 12.09
C MET A 408 22.84 -18.99 11.07
N ASP A 409 21.82 -19.84 11.02
CA ASP A 409 20.65 -19.59 10.21
C ASP A 409 19.89 -18.33 10.70
N LYS A 410 19.41 -17.53 9.75
CA LYS A 410 18.75 -16.25 10.00
C LYS A 410 17.39 -16.39 10.70
N ALA A 411 16.69 -17.51 10.56
CA ALA A 411 15.48 -17.80 11.33
C ALA A 411 15.84 -18.32 12.73
N GLU A 412 16.87 -19.17 12.84
CA GLU A 412 17.32 -19.72 14.13
C GLU A 412 17.73 -18.61 15.11
N ILE A 413 18.55 -17.64 14.67
CA ILE A 413 18.98 -16.55 15.54
C ILE A 413 17.80 -15.69 16.04
N ARG A 414 16.76 -15.52 15.20
CA ARG A 414 15.55 -14.78 15.56
C ARG A 414 14.76 -15.53 16.63
N LEU A 415 14.46 -16.80 16.39
CA LEU A 415 13.77 -17.69 17.34
C LEU A 415 14.48 -17.76 18.69
N LYS A 416 15.81 -17.79 18.70
CA LYS A 416 16.61 -17.81 19.92
C LYS A 416 16.48 -16.53 20.75
N ASN A 417 16.23 -15.40 20.11
CA ASN A 417 16.28 -14.08 20.74
C ASN A 417 14.93 -13.42 20.93
N PHE A 418 13.84 -13.96 20.38
CA PHE A 418 12.52 -13.35 20.54
C PHE A 418 12.11 -13.16 22.00
N ILE A 419 11.40 -12.06 22.24
CA ILE A 419 10.57 -11.88 23.42
C ILE A 419 9.51 -12.99 23.42
N ARG A 420 9.37 -13.72 24.53
CA ARG A 420 8.41 -14.83 24.66
C ARG A 420 7.01 -14.33 25.02
N PRO A 421 5.93 -15.04 24.62
CA PRO A 421 4.56 -14.60 24.89
C PRO A 421 4.25 -14.32 26.37
N GLU A 422 4.84 -15.10 27.29
CA GLU A 422 4.66 -14.94 28.74
C GLU A 422 5.43 -13.74 29.33
N GLN A 423 6.26 -13.06 28.55
CA GLN A 423 6.99 -11.85 28.98
C GLN A 423 6.20 -10.57 28.75
N PHE A 424 5.05 -10.63 28.06
CA PHE A 424 4.22 -9.45 27.82
C PHE A 424 3.28 -9.16 29.02
N PRO A 425 3.05 -7.88 29.37
CA PRO A 425 3.64 -6.68 28.77
C PRO A 425 5.15 -6.56 29.03
N TYR A 426 5.92 -6.28 27.97
CA TYR A 426 7.39 -6.39 27.98
C TYR A 426 8.07 -5.01 28.04
N PRO A 427 8.84 -4.69 29.10
CA PRO A 427 9.62 -3.45 29.17
C PRO A 427 10.92 -3.59 28.38
N SER A 428 10.96 -2.97 27.19
CA SER A 428 12.16 -2.93 26.34
C SER A 428 13.28 -2.08 26.95
N ALA A 429 14.53 -2.38 26.55
CA ALA A 429 15.71 -1.69 27.06
C ALA A 429 15.77 -0.18 26.75
N LEU A 430 14.96 0.31 25.81
CA LEU A 430 14.88 1.73 25.44
C LEU A 430 13.57 2.41 25.87
N GLY A 431 12.82 1.79 26.80
CA GLY A 431 11.77 2.45 27.57
C GLY A 431 10.33 2.24 27.11
N TRP A 432 10.10 1.52 26.00
CA TRP A 432 8.74 1.13 25.57
C TRP A 432 8.26 -0.14 26.28
N GLU A 433 6.96 -0.20 26.57
CA GLU A 433 6.30 -1.38 27.14
C GLU A 433 5.39 -2.02 26.10
N TYR A 434 5.77 -3.17 25.55
CA TYR A 434 5.03 -3.81 24.47
C TYR A 434 3.79 -4.50 25.03
N ASP A 435 2.64 -4.35 24.37
CA ASP A 435 1.35 -4.74 24.95
C ASP A 435 1.08 -6.25 24.91
N SER A 436 1.37 -6.92 23.79
CA SER A 436 1.26 -8.38 23.60
C SER A 436 1.96 -8.85 22.32
N GLY A 437 2.42 -10.11 22.27
CA GLY A 437 3.01 -10.71 21.07
C GLY A 437 3.22 -12.22 21.15
N ASP A 438 3.13 -12.91 20.00
CA ASP A 438 3.51 -14.32 19.84
C ASP A 438 4.34 -14.55 18.57
N TYR A 439 5.58 -14.06 18.64
CA TYR A 439 6.50 -14.00 17.50
C TYR A 439 6.94 -15.39 17.03
N HIS A 440 7.07 -16.34 17.95
CA HIS A 440 7.46 -17.70 17.65
C HIS A 440 6.42 -18.39 16.77
N THR A 441 5.14 -18.27 17.12
CA THR A 441 4.06 -18.87 16.33
C THR A 441 3.98 -18.25 14.94
N ALA A 442 4.09 -16.92 14.83
CA ALA A 442 4.07 -16.23 13.54
C ALA A 442 5.22 -16.65 12.61
N LEU A 443 6.47 -16.62 13.08
CA LEU A 443 7.62 -17.01 12.24
C LEU A 443 7.54 -18.48 11.82
N LYS A 444 7.15 -19.39 12.73
CA LYS A 444 6.97 -20.81 12.38
C LYS A 444 5.91 -21.01 11.30
N LYS A 445 4.78 -20.32 11.42
CA LYS A 445 3.70 -20.38 10.42
C LYS A 445 4.19 -19.95 9.03
N VAL A 446 4.98 -18.88 8.96
CA VAL A 446 5.59 -18.42 7.70
C VAL A 446 6.61 -19.41 7.15
N MET A 447 7.49 -19.95 8.00
CA MET A 447 8.48 -20.94 7.61
C MET A 447 7.83 -22.22 7.06
N GLU A 448 6.75 -22.68 7.68
CA GLU A 448 5.96 -23.83 7.23
C GLU A 448 5.26 -23.53 5.90
N ALA A 449 4.59 -22.38 5.76
CA ALA A 449 3.87 -21.99 4.54
C ALA A 449 4.80 -21.79 3.32
N CYS A 450 6.07 -21.44 3.57
CA CYS A 450 7.06 -21.18 2.54
C CYS A 450 8.00 -22.35 2.26
N ASP A 451 7.94 -23.45 3.03
CA ASP A 451 8.96 -24.50 3.06
C ASP A 451 10.38 -23.90 3.18
N TYR A 452 10.62 -23.14 4.25
CA TYR A 452 11.87 -22.41 4.45
C TYR A 452 13.11 -23.30 4.37
N GLU A 453 13.04 -24.52 4.91
CA GLU A 453 14.14 -25.48 4.80
C GLU A 453 14.37 -25.93 3.34
N GLY A 454 13.30 -26.15 2.58
CA GLY A 454 13.36 -26.39 1.14
C GLY A 454 14.00 -25.23 0.39
N LEU A 455 13.62 -23.99 0.69
CA LEU A 455 14.20 -22.80 0.10
C LEU A 455 15.71 -22.67 0.37
N ARG A 456 16.15 -22.95 1.60
CA ARG A 456 17.60 -22.93 1.94
C ARG A 456 18.39 -24.02 1.22
N ARG A 457 17.82 -25.22 1.05
CA ARG A 457 18.43 -26.28 0.23
C ARG A 457 18.53 -25.85 -1.24
N GLU A 458 17.45 -25.32 -1.80
CA GLU A 458 17.42 -24.83 -3.20
C GLU A 458 18.47 -23.73 -3.44
N GLN A 459 18.57 -22.77 -2.51
CA GLN A 459 19.56 -21.70 -2.59
C GLN A 459 20.99 -22.26 -2.65
N GLN A 460 21.33 -23.21 -1.79
CA GLN A 460 22.65 -23.83 -1.78
C GLN A 460 22.92 -24.59 -3.09
N GLU A 461 21.93 -25.34 -3.61
CA GLU A 461 22.04 -26.06 -4.88
C GLU A 461 22.28 -25.09 -6.06
N LYS A 462 21.52 -23.99 -6.15
CA LYS A 462 21.71 -22.94 -7.17
C LYS A 462 23.10 -22.31 -7.11
N TRP A 463 23.57 -22.04 -5.90
CA TRP A 463 24.89 -21.48 -5.66
C TRP A 463 26.04 -22.40 -6.10
N GLU A 464 25.90 -23.71 -5.89
CA GLU A 464 26.92 -24.71 -6.24
C GLU A 464 26.90 -25.13 -7.70
N GLN A 465 25.71 -25.33 -8.28
CA GLN A 465 25.56 -26.02 -9.58
C GLN A 465 25.42 -25.07 -10.77
N HIS A 466 24.77 -23.93 -10.58
CA HIS A 466 24.38 -23.03 -11.67
C HIS A 466 25.02 -21.64 -11.57
N GLY A 467 25.53 -21.28 -10.38
CA GLY A 467 26.03 -19.95 -10.06
C GLY A 467 24.93 -18.87 -10.04
N GLU A 468 23.66 -19.28 -10.09
CA GLU A 468 22.49 -18.40 -10.02
C GLU A 468 22.40 -17.78 -8.62
N LEU A 469 21.95 -16.53 -8.53
CA LEU A 469 21.92 -15.78 -7.29
C LEU A 469 20.49 -15.74 -6.76
N MET A 470 20.19 -16.63 -5.83
CA MET A 470 18.93 -16.66 -5.08
C MET A 470 19.13 -16.02 -3.71
N GLY A 471 18.20 -15.16 -3.31
CA GLY A 471 18.18 -14.50 -2.00
C GLY A 471 16.90 -14.81 -1.22
N ILE A 472 17.04 -15.05 0.08
CA ILE A 472 15.93 -15.31 1.01
C ILE A 472 15.99 -14.27 2.12
N GLY A 473 15.08 -13.30 2.08
CA GLY A 473 14.94 -12.26 3.09
C GLY A 473 13.92 -12.66 4.15
N LEU A 474 14.27 -12.47 5.41
CA LEU A 474 13.36 -12.56 6.55
C LEU A 474 13.28 -11.21 7.23
N CYS A 475 12.08 -10.86 7.70
CA CYS A 475 11.86 -9.72 8.58
C CYS A 475 10.85 -10.10 9.65
N THR A 476 11.24 -10.01 10.92
CA THR A 476 10.33 -10.23 12.06
C THR A 476 10.32 -8.98 12.90
N PHE A 477 9.24 -8.21 12.79
CA PHE A 477 9.19 -6.85 13.27
C PHE A 477 8.13 -6.66 14.35
N THR A 478 8.39 -5.72 15.25
CA THR A 478 7.42 -5.18 16.20
C THR A 478 7.23 -3.71 15.90
N GLU A 479 5.98 -3.32 15.62
CA GLU A 479 5.58 -1.93 15.47
C GLU A 479 5.21 -1.31 16.84
N ILE A 480 5.06 0.00 16.87
CA ILE A 480 4.52 0.84 17.93
C ILE A 480 3.60 1.90 17.32
N VAL A 481 2.29 1.68 17.40
CA VAL A 481 1.28 2.55 16.76
C VAL A 481 0.17 2.94 17.72
N GLY A 482 -0.52 4.04 17.40
CA GLY A 482 -1.49 4.64 18.32
C GLY A 482 -0.90 5.76 19.17
N ALA A 483 0.05 6.52 18.60
CA ALA A 483 0.66 7.70 19.23
C ALA A 483 -0.39 8.54 19.97
N GLY A 484 -0.16 8.67 21.28
CA GLY A 484 -1.23 8.42 22.23
C GLY A 484 -1.05 9.06 23.60
N PRO A 485 -0.51 8.35 24.63
CA PRO A 485 -0.66 8.74 26.03
C PRO A 485 -0.29 10.21 26.29
N THR A 486 -1.25 10.99 26.80
CA THR A 486 -1.09 12.46 26.95
C THR A 486 0.09 12.86 27.83
N ARG A 487 0.58 11.97 28.71
CA ARG A 487 1.76 12.18 29.55
C ARG A 487 3.03 12.53 28.77
N ASN A 488 3.21 11.97 27.57
CA ASN A 488 4.45 12.10 26.79
C ASN A 488 4.24 12.27 25.28
N CYS A 489 3.01 12.27 24.79
CA CYS A 489 2.69 12.47 23.38
C CYS A 489 1.74 13.66 23.23
N ASP A 490 2.22 14.72 22.58
CA ASP A 490 1.43 15.90 22.23
C ASP A 490 1.87 16.45 20.86
N ILE A 491 0.92 17.02 20.12
CA ILE A 491 1.19 17.82 18.92
C ILE A 491 1.01 19.28 19.32
N LEU A 492 2.10 20.05 19.33
CA LEU A 492 2.10 21.47 19.71
C LEU A 492 1.38 21.74 21.05
N GLY A 493 1.56 20.86 22.04
CA GLY A 493 0.94 20.97 23.36
C GLY A 493 -0.47 20.39 23.49
N VAL A 494 -1.09 19.91 22.41
CA VAL A 494 -2.37 19.18 22.45
C VAL A 494 -2.08 17.69 22.60
N GLY A 495 -2.49 17.10 23.72
CA GLY A 495 -2.27 15.68 24.00
C GLY A 495 -2.87 14.76 22.94
N MET A 496 -2.21 13.65 22.63
CA MET A 496 -2.55 12.79 21.48
C MET A 496 -3.74 11.83 21.67
N PHE A 497 -4.83 12.31 22.26
CA PHE A 497 -6.12 11.61 22.30
C PHE A 497 -6.80 11.60 20.92
N ASP A 498 -7.92 10.89 20.80
CA ASP A 498 -8.87 11.08 19.70
C ASP A 498 -10.30 10.85 20.22
N SER A 499 -11.31 11.01 19.37
CA SER A 499 -12.69 11.12 19.84
C SER A 499 -13.72 10.52 18.89
N ALA A 500 -14.89 10.22 19.46
CA ALA A 500 -16.08 9.79 18.74
C ALA A 500 -17.34 10.41 19.37
N GLU A 501 -18.24 10.93 18.54
CA GLU A 501 -19.61 11.30 18.89
C GLU A 501 -20.55 10.37 18.13
N ILE A 502 -21.51 9.75 18.82
CA ILE A 502 -22.49 8.85 18.23
C ILE A 502 -23.88 9.31 18.67
N ARG A 503 -24.78 9.52 17.71
CA ARG A 503 -26.19 9.87 17.94
C ARG A 503 -27.11 8.87 17.26
N VAL A 504 -27.93 8.19 18.06
CA VAL A 504 -29.00 7.29 17.57
C VAL A 504 -30.28 8.09 17.39
N HIS A 505 -30.81 8.12 16.17
CA HIS A 505 -32.07 8.77 15.84
C HIS A 505 -33.28 7.98 16.37
N PRO A 506 -34.47 8.60 16.48
CA PRO A 506 -35.66 7.93 17.01
C PRO A 506 -36.03 6.62 16.31
N THR A 507 -35.69 6.47 15.04
CA THR A 507 -35.98 5.28 14.22
C THR A 507 -34.87 4.23 14.25
N GLY A 508 -33.80 4.43 15.02
CA GLY A 508 -32.67 3.50 15.15
C GLY A 508 -31.56 3.65 14.10
N SER A 509 -31.66 4.63 13.19
CA SER A 509 -30.51 5.01 12.34
C SER A 509 -29.49 5.84 13.14
N ILE A 510 -28.23 5.88 12.70
CA ILE A 510 -27.13 6.51 13.44
C ILE A 510 -26.38 7.48 12.55
N ILE A 511 -26.02 8.62 13.13
CA ILE A 511 -24.91 9.45 12.65
C ILE A 511 -23.80 9.42 13.69
N ALA A 512 -22.56 9.20 13.24
CA ALA A 512 -21.39 9.22 14.07
C ALA A 512 -20.24 9.99 13.42
N ARG A 513 -19.45 10.67 14.25
CA ARG A 513 -18.32 11.47 13.81
C ARG A 513 -17.11 11.24 14.67
N MET A 514 -15.94 11.26 14.05
CA MET A 514 -14.67 11.03 14.74
C MET A 514 -13.69 12.16 14.44
N GLY A 515 -12.75 12.37 15.36
CA GLY A 515 -11.69 13.37 15.23
C GLY A 515 -10.51 12.95 14.33
N THR A 516 -10.63 11.77 13.72
CA THR A 516 -9.74 11.23 12.69
C THR A 516 -10.13 11.74 11.30
N LYS A 517 -9.35 11.36 10.28
CA LYS A 517 -9.70 11.63 8.89
C LYS A 517 -9.21 10.52 7.97
N THR A 518 -10.09 9.90 7.18
CA THR A 518 -9.68 8.96 6.13
C THR A 518 -9.03 9.65 4.92
N GLN A 519 -8.06 8.95 4.32
CA GLN A 519 -7.51 9.18 2.97
C GLN A 519 -7.59 7.90 2.11
N GLY A 520 -8.54 7.01 2.44
CA GLY A 520 -8.78 5.76 1.71
C GLY A 520 -8.69 4.48 2.54
N GLN A 521 -8.41 4.57 3.85
CA GLN A 521 -8.25 3.42 4.74
C GLN A 521 -9.58 2.71 5.08
N GLY A 522 -10.72 3.27 4.66
CA GLY A 522 -12.03 2.62 4.80
C GLY A 522 -12.76 2.95 6.11
N HIS A 523 -12.45 4.07 6.74
CA HIS A 523 -13.00 4.45 8.06
C HIS A 523 -14.52 4.52 8.09
N GLU A 524 -15.16 5.06 7.04
CA GLU A 524 -16.62 5.19 7.00
C GLU A 524 -17.30 3.82 7.02
N THR A 525 -16.61 2.81 6.49
CA THR A 525 -17.03 1.42 6.61
C THR A 525 -16.71 0.85 7.99
N THR A 526 -15.44 0.89 8.41
CA THR A 526 -14.95 0.14 9.58
C THR A 526 -15.46 0.65 10.91
N TYR A 527 -15.60 1.98 11.08
CA TYR A 527 -16.18 2.52 12.30
C TYR A 527 -17.66 2.17 12.42
N GLY A 528 -18.39 2.14 11.30
CA GLY A 528 -19.74 1.62 11.24
C GLY A 528 -19.82 0.17 11.73
N GLN A 529 -18.83 -0.68 11.43
CA GLN A 529 -18.79 -2.07 11.92
C GLN A 529 -18.61 -2.15 13.45
N ILE A 530 -17.77 -1.29 14.03
CA ILE A 530 -17.57 -1.22 15.48
C ILE A 530 -18.87 -0.84 16.17
N ILE A 531 -19.53 0.23 15.71
CA ILE A 531 -20.80 0.70 16.28
C ILE A 531 -21.88 -0.38 16.10
N ALA A 532 -21.96 -1.02 14.93
CA ALA A 532 -22.92 -2.06 14.65
C ALA A 532 -22.81 -3.25 15.63
N THR A 533 -21.60 -3.71 15.92
CA THR A 533 -21.36 -4.78 16.88
C THR A 533 -21.69 -4.36 18.31
N GLU A 534 -21.33 -3.15 18.73
CA GLU A 534 -21.53 -2.69 20.10
C GLU A 534 -23.01 -2.38 20.41
N LEU A 535 -23.78 -1.89 19.42
CA LEU A 535 -25.18 -1.47 19.58
C LEU A 535 -26.21 -2.43 18.99
N GLY A 536 -25.80 -3.44 18.22
CA GLY A 536 -26.72 -4.41 17.63
C GLY A 536 -27.61 -3.83 16.53
N LEU A 537 -27.15 -2.79 15.84
CA LEU A 537 -27.85 -2.14 14.74
C LEU A 537 -27.08 -2.36 13.43
N PRO A 538 -27.74 -2.61 12.29
CA PRO A 538 -27.05 -2.87 11.03
C PRO A 538 -26.15 -1.70 10.61
N ALA A 539 -24.93 -2.01 10.18
CA ALA A 539 -23.93 -1.01 9.77
C ALA A 539 -24.38 -0.16 8.57
N ASP A 540 -25.35 -0.64 7.77
CA ASP A 540 -25.93 0.11 6.64
C ASP A 540 -26.83 1.28 7.07
N ASN A 541 -27.29 1.27 8.32
CA ASN A 541 -28.07 2.37 8.91
C ASN A 541 -27.19 3.38 9.67
N ILE A 542 -25.87 3.28 9.50
CA ILE A 542 -24.88 4.10 10.22
C ILE A 542 -24.13 4.96 9.21
N ILE A 543 -24.24 6.27 9.37
CA ILE A 543 -23.46 7.25 8.61
C ILE A 543 -22.27 7.67 9.46
N ILE A 544 -21.08 7.62 8.87
CA ILE A 544 -19.84 8.07 9.47
C ILE A 544 -19.37 9.33 8.75
N GLU A 545 -18.98 10.36 9.49
CA GLU A 545 -18.37 11.58 8.93
C GLU A 545 -17.09 11.94 9.68
N GLU A 546 -16.12 12.50 8.95
CA GLU A 546 -14.82 12.95 9.44
C GLU A 546 -14.41 14.23 8.70
N GLY A 547 -13.54 15.04 9.31
CA GLY A 547 -12.80 16.07 8.60
C GLY A 547 -13.38 17.48 8.56
N ASN A 548 -14.66 17.66 8.86
CA ASN A 548 -15.23 18.98 9.08
C ASN A 548 -15.12 19.35 10.56
N THR A 549 -14.31 20.37 10.87
CA THR A 549 -14.01 20.76 12.25
C THR A 549 -15.18 21.41 12.99
N ASP A 550 -16.24 21.80 12.28
CA ASP A 550 -17.44 22.38 12.90
C ASP A 550 -18.37 21.31 13.47
N THR A 551 -18.31 20.09 12.93
CA THR A 551 -19.25 19.02 13.24
C THR A 551 -18.58 17.82 13.90
N ALA A 552 -17.37 17.46 13.51
CA ALA A 552 -16.64 16.36 14.10
C ALA A 552 -16.06 16.76 15.46
N PRO A 553 -16.10 15.87 16.49
CA PRO A 553 -15.43 16.13 17.75
C PRO A 553 -13.93 16.30 17.52
N TYR A 554 -13.24 17.04 18.41
CA TYR A 554 -11.83 17.34 18.22
C TYR A 554 -11.00 16.07 18.29
N GLY A 555 -10.14 15.85 17.30
CA GLY A 555 -9.13 14.80 17.35
C GLY A 555 -7.84 15.25 16.70
N LEU A 556 -6.88 14.34 16.68
CA LEU A 556 -5.52 14.64 16.25
C LEU A 556 -5.29 14.20 14.80
N GLY A 557 -6.26 13.55 14.17
CA GLY A 557 -6.17 13.10 12.79
C GLY A 557 -5.61 11.69 12.63
N THR A 558 -5.29 11.36 11.38
CA THR A 558 -4.90 10.00 10.96
C THR A 558 -3.50 9.96 10.38
N TYR A 559 -2.59 9.35 11.13
CA TYR A 559 -1.19 9.05 10.83
C TYR A 559 -0.68 8.10 11.93
N GLY A 560 0.50 7.49 11.82
CA GLY A 560 1.04 6.60 12.87
C GLY A 560 0.07 5.48 13.27
N SER A 561 -0.73 5.02 12.30
CA SER A 561 -1.72 3.95 12.36
C SER A 561 -2.65 4.06 13.57
N ARG A 562 -2.91 5.30 13.99
CA ARG A 562 -3.58 5.60 15.27
C ARG A 562 -5.10 5.56 15.23
N SER A 563 -5.69 5.54 14.04
CA SER A 563 -7.14 5.60 13.85
C SER A 563 -7.86 4.48 14.59
N THR A 564 -7.38 3.24 14.49
CA THR A 564 -7.96 2.10 15.22
C THR A 564 -7.61 2.14 16.71
N PRO A 565 -6.32 2.26 17.13
CA PRO A 565 -5.96 2.30 18.54
C PRO A 565 -6.65 3.39 19.38
N VAL A 566 -6.92 4.57 18.80
CA VAL A 566 -7.40 5.73 19.56
C VAL A 566 -8.86 6.06 19.24
N ALA A 567 -9.18 6.40 18.00
CA ALA A 567 -10.57 6.70 17.63
C ALA A 567 -11.44 5.43 17.60
N GLY A 568 -10.91 4.27 17.22
CA GLY A 568 -11.63 2.99 17.31
C GLY A 568 -11.96 2.59 18.74
N ALA A 569 -11.04 2.88 19.68
CA ALA A 569 -11.31 2.79 21.11
C ALA A 569 -12.41 3.77 21.55
N ALA A 570 -12.31 5.04 21.17
CA ALA A 570 -13.31 6.06 21.46
C ALA A 570 -14.70 5.66 20.93
N THR A 571 -14.78 5.15 19.70
CA THR A 571 -16.02 4.65 19.08
C THR A 571 -16.64 3.53 19.91
N ALA A 572 -15.85 2.52 20.31
CA ALA A 572 -16.35 1.42 21.12
C ALA A 572 -16.84 1.90 22.50
N GLN A 573 -16.09 2.80 23.15
CA GLN A 573 -16.46 3.34 24.46
C GLN A 573 -17.71 4.25 24.40
N ALA A 574 -17.82 5.12 23.39
CA ALA A 574 -19.02 5.92 23.16
C ALA A 574 -20.25 5.02 22.91
N ALA A 575 -20.10 3.96 22.10
CA ALA A 575 -21.16 2.99 21.87
C ALA A 575 -21.53 2.23 23.16
N ARG A 576 -20.57 1.90 24.02
CA ARG A 576 -20.84 1.27 25.33
C ARG A 576 -21.62 2.19 26.26
N LYS A 577 -21.31 3.48 26.32
CA LYS A 577 -22.12 4.47 27.07
C LYS A 577 -23.57 4.52 26.58
N ILE A 578 -23.77 4.45 25.27
CA ILE A 578 -25.12 4.36 24.67
C ILE A 578 -25.80 3.05 25.10
N ARG A 579 -25.10 1.92 25.04
CA ARG A 579 -25.64 0.62 25.46
C ARG A 579 -26.00 0.61 26.96
N ASP A 580 -25.22 1.26 27.81
CA ASP A 580 -25.51 1.38 29.24
C ASP A 580 -26.77 2.23 29.48
N LYS A 581 -26.96 3.33 28.74
CA LYS A 581 -28.22 4.10 28.77
C LYS A 581 -29.39 3.28 28.22
N ALA A 582 -29.18 2.52 27.15
CA ALA A 582 -30.18 1.65 26.55
C ALA A 582 -30.62 0.54 27.51
N LYS A 583 -29.71 -0.02 28.31
CA LYS A 583 -30.01 -1.03 29.35
C LYS A 583 -31.00 -0.50 30.38
N LYS A 584 -30.83 0.75 30.82
CA LYS A 584 -31.73 1.42 31.76
C LYS A 584 -33.13 1.64 31.18
N ILE A 585 -33.20 2.06 29.93
CA ILE A 585 -34.48 2.23 29.22
C ILE A 585 -35.15 0.87 29.05
N ALA A 586 -34.41 -0.17 28.65
CA ALA A 586 -34.93 -1.53 28.53
C ALA A 586 -35.47 -2.08 29.86
N ALA A 587 -34.75 -1.86 30.96
CA ALA A 587 -35.19 -2.24 32.31
C ALA A 587 -36.51 -1.56 32.69
N HIS A 588 -36.66 -0.26 32.36
CA HIS A 588 -37.89 0.49 32.58
C HIS A 588 -39.05 -0.02 31.71
N LEU A 589 -38.81 -0.30 30.42
CA LEU A 589 -39.83 -0.81 29.51
C LEU A 589 -40.35 -2.21 29.91
N MET A 590 -39.48 -3.04 30.49
CA MET A 590 -39.82 -4.40 30.92
C MET A 590 -40.16 -4.50 32.41
N GLU A 591 -40.13 -3.39 33.16
CA GLU A 591 -40.42 -3.32 34.60
C GLU A 591 -39.56 -4.26 35.47
N VAL A 592 -38.26 -4.39 35.14
CA VAL A 592 -37.28 -5.23 35.86
C VAL A 592 -36.05 -4.45 36.30
N SER A 593 -35.16 -5.06 37.09
CA SER A 593 -33.84 -4.48 37.41
C SER A 593 -32.91 -4.55 36.20
N GLU A 594 -31.97 -3.61 36.09
CA GLU A 594 -30.87 -3.72 35.13
C GLU A 594 -30.06 -5.02 35.30
N ASP A 595 -29.92 -5.51 36.53
CA ASP A 595 -29.16 -6.74 36.82
C ASP A 595 -29.85 -8.00 36.31
N ASP A 596 -31.16 -7.93 36.04
CA ASP A 596 -31.96 -9.03 35.50
C ASP A 596 -31.87 -9.09 33.96
N LEU A 597 -31.17 -8.16 33.32
CA LEU A 597 -31.01 -8.11 31.88
C LEU A 597 -29.68 -8.71 31.40
N GLU A 598 -29.75 -9.39 30.27
CA GLU A 598 -28.60 -9.83 29.48
C GLU A 598 -28.66 -9.28 28.06
N TRP A 599 -27.48 -8.97 27.50
CA TRP A 599 -27.34 -8.44 26.14
C TRP A 599 -27.37 -9.57 25.13
N THR A 600 -28.27 -9.48 24.14
CA THR A 600 -28.45 -10.52 23.12
C THR A 600 -27.61 -10.28 21.86
N GLY A 601 -26.99 -9.10 21.74
CA GLY A 601 -26.35 -8.65 20.51
C GLY A 601 -27.22 -7.74 19.64
N GLU A 602 -28.54 -7.68 19.88
CA GLU A 602 -29.49 -6.82 19.15
C GLU A 602 -30.43 -6.04 20.10
N GLY A 603 -30.31 -6.28 21.41
CA GLY A 603 -31.19 -5.74 22.44
C GLY A 603 -30.94 -6.39 23.80
N PHE A 604 -31.93 -6.30 24.68
CA PHE A 604 -31.87 -6.89 26.03
C PHE A 604 -32.97 -7.92 26.24
N GLN A 605 -32.62 -8.99 26.94
CA GLN A 605 -33.53 -10.06 27.35
C GLN A 605 -33.49 -10.23 28.87
N VAL A 606 -34.62 -10.60 29.48
CA VAL A 606 -34.69 -10.93 30.92
C VAL A 606 -34.12 -12.33 31.17
N LYS A 607 -33.17 -12.42 32.10
CA LYS A 607 -32.47 -13.68 32.44
C LYS A 607 -33.48 -14.77 32.85
N GLY A 608 -33.41 -15.90 32.15
CA GLY A 608 -34.27 -17.06 32.42
C GLY A 608 -35.72 -16.91 31.92
N VAL A 609 -36.07 -15.81 31.24
CA VAL A 609 -37.40 -15.60 30.64
C VAL A 609 -37.25 -15.21 29.16
N PRO A 610 -37.03 -16.20 28.26
CA PRO A 610 -36.63 -15.92 26.88
C PRO A 610 -37.61 -15.05 26.07
N ASP A 611 -38.89 -15.11 26.41
CA ASP A 611 -39.96 -14.36 25.72
C ASP A 611 -40.02 -12.87 26.11
N GLN A 612 -39.30 -12.44 27.15
CA GLN A 612 -39.21 -11.03 27.55
C GLN A 612 -37.94 -10.41 26.97
N VAL A 613 -38.09 -9.81 25.79
CA VAL A 613 -37.01 -9.17 25.04
C VAL A 613 -37.45 -7.79 24.53
N THR A 614 -36.52 -6.84 24.50
CA THR A 614 -36.70 -5.55 23.83
C THR A 614 -35.49 -5.25 22.96
N ASP A 615 -35.74 -4.90 21.70
CA ASP A 615 -34.69 -4.68 20.71
C ASP A 615 -34.18 -3.23 20.71
N MET A 616 -32.98 -3.02 20.14
CA MET A 616 -32.38 -1.68 20.09
C MET A 616 -33.25 -0.64 19.37
N PRO A 617 -33.97 -0.94 18.26
CA PRO A 617 -34.91 0.01 17.65
C PRO A 617 -36.05 0.45 18.59
N THR A 618 -36.64 -0.47 19.36
CA THR A 618 -37.68 -0.14 20.34
C THR A 618 -37.12 0.74 21.45
N ILE A 619 -35.92 0.43 21.95
CA ILE A 619 -35.23 1.23 22.95
C ILE A 619 -34.91 2.62 22.41
N ALA A 620 -34.40 2.72 21.18
CA ALA A 620 -34.11 3.99 20.51
C ALA A 620 -35.36 4.85 20.39
N TRP A 621 -36.51 4.27 20.00
CA TRP A 621 -37.78 4.98 19.99
C TRP A 621 -38.14 5.50 21.38
N ALA A 622 -38.14 4.62 22.39
CA ALA A 622 -38.47 4.95 23.78
C ALA A 622 -37.57 6.05 24.35
N ALA A 623 -36.30 6.12 23.96
CA ALA A 623 -35.41 7.20 24.37
C ALA A 623 -35.95 8.61 24.05
N TYR A 624 -36.84 8.75 23.07
CA TYR A 624 -37.44 10.03 22.69
C TYR A 624 -38.89 10.24 23.17
N ASN A 625 -39.54 9.22 23.74
CA ASN A 625 -40.95 9.35 24.14
C ASN A 625 -41.31 8.74 25.51
N ASN A 626 -40.48 7.82 26.05
CA ASN A 626 -40.75 7.07 27.27
C ASN A 626 -39.44 6.67 27.97
N VAL A 627 -38.76 7.66 28.55
CA VAL A 627 -37.56 7.45 29.39
C VAL A 627 -37.91 7.41 30.87
N PRO A 628 -37.10 6.74 31.72
CA PRO A 628 -37.25 6.80 33.17
C PRO A 628 -37.30 8.24 33.70
N GLU A 629 -38.04 8.46 34.79
CA GLU A 629 -38.08 9.78 35.44
C GLU A 629 -36.66 10.24 35.84
N GLY A 630 -36.34 11.50 35.54
CA GLY A 630 -35.02 12.08 35.79
C GLY A 630 -33.94 11.74 34.76
N MET A 631 -34.24 10.91 33.76
CA MET A 631 -33.34 10.65 32.62
C MET A 631 -33.58 11.64 31.48
N GLU A 632 -32.51 12.17 30.88
CA GLU A 632 -32.60 13.00 29.69
C GLU A 632 -33.12 12.20 28.48
N PRO A 633 -34.04 12.76 27.67
CA PRO A 633 -34.41 12.18 26.37
C PRO A 633 -33.23 12.03 25.40
N GLY A 634 -33.45 11.29 24.32
CA GLY A 634 -32.45 11.01 23.30
C GLY A 634 -31.49 9.88 23.66
N LEU A 635 -30.73 9.41 22.67
CA LEU A 635 -29.80 8.29 22.83
C LEU A 635 -28.50 8.59 22.06
N GLU A 636 -27.53 9.16 22.78
CA GLU A 636 -26.27 9.63 22.22
C GLU A 636 -25.17 9.64 23.28
N ALA A 637 -23.91 9.63 22.83
CA ALA A 637 -22.75 9.76 23.70
C ALA A 637 -21.54 10.32 22.94
N VAL A 638 -20.62 10.91 23.70
CA VAL A 638 -19.29 11.33 23.23
C VAL A 638 -18.23 10.67 24.08
N GLU A 639 -17.11 10.30 23.44
CA GLU A 639 -15.89 9.86 24.11
C GLU A 639 -14.67 10.58 23.54
N TYR A 640 -13.79 11.01 24.43
CA TYR A 640 -12.41 11.42 24.14
C TYR A 640 -11.49 10.42 24.82
N TYR A 641 -10.80 9.60 24.03
CA TYR A 641 -10.00 8.49 24.53
C TYR A 641 -8.53 8.88 24.62
N ASP A 642 -8.02 9.00 25.84
CA ASP A 642 -6.58 9.05 26.13
C ASP A 642 -6.07 7.61 26.27
N PRO A 643 -5.28 7.09 25.32
CA PRO A 643 -4.85 5.71 25.36
C PRO A 643 -3.86 5.47 26.51
N PRO A 644 -3.98 4.37 27.26
CA PRO A 644 -3.10 4.09 28.40
C PRO A 644 -1.66 3.73 27.96
N ASN A 645 -1.51 3.19 26.76
CA ASN A 645 -0.27 2.82 26.10
C ASN A 645 -0.49 2.81 24.57
N MET A 646 0.58 2.68 23.79
CA MET A 646 0.52 2.35 22.37
C MET A 646 0.03 0.89 22.17
N THR A 647 -0.24 0.53 20.92
CA THR A 647 -0.45 -0.86 20.49
C THR A 647 0.75 -1.35 19.68
N TYR A 648 1.12 -2.62 19.84
CA TYR A 648 2.34 -3.17 19.23
C TYR A 648 1.97 -4.33 18.29
N PRO A 649 1.44 -4.05 17.08
CA PRO A 649 1.25 -5.09 16.08
C PRO A 649 2.62 -5.63 15.65
N PHE A 650 2.64 -6.84 15.14
CA PHE A 650 3.88 -7.49 14.72
C PHE A 650 3.65 -8.29 13.46
N GLY A 651 4.74 -8.68 12.79
CA GLY A 651 4.66 -9.54 11.62
C GLY A 651 5.91 -10.34 11.38
N ALA A 652 5.76 -11.34 10.51
CA ALA A 652 6.85 -12.19 10.03
C ALA A 652 6.73 -12.27 8.51
N TYR A 653 7.70 -11.68 7.80
CA TYR A 653 7.69 -11.59 6.34
C TYR A 653 8.85 -12.39 5.76
N LEU A 654 8.60 -13.00 4.60
CA LEU A 654 9.59 -13.75 3.83
C LEU A 654 9.54 -13.32 2.37
N CYS A 655 10.69 -12.94 1.82
CA CYS A 655 10.87 -12.63 0.41
C CYS A 655 11.85 -13.61 -0.22
N VAL A 656 11.49 -14.15 -1.37
CA VAL A 656 12.40 -14.91 -2.23
C VAL A 656 12.59 -14.16 -3.53
N LEU A 657 13.84 -13.98 -3.92
CA LEU A 657 14.20 -13.35 -5.18
C LEU A 657 15.31 -14.10 -5.91
N ASP A 658 15.37 -13.89 -7.21
CA ASP A 658 16.45 -14.32 -8.10
C ASP A 658 17.05 -13.07 -8.77
N ILE A 659 18.38 -13.01 -8.86
CA ILE A 659 19.13 -11.90 -9.48
C ILE A 659 19.78 -12.38 -10.78
N ASP A 660 19.53 -11.66 -11.88
CA ASP A 660 20.29 -11.84 -13.12
C ASP A 660 21.70 -11.26 -12.94
N ARG A 661 22.71 -12.12 -13.00
CA ARG A 661 24.11 -11.73 -12.76
C ARG A 661 24.70 -10.79 -13.82
N TYR A 662 24.09 -10.70 -15.00
CA TYR A 662 24.61 -9.91 -16.11
C TYR A 662 23.96 -8.54 -16.20
N THR A 663 22.72 -8.40 -15.73
CA THR A 663 21.96 -7.13 -15.80
C THR A 663 21.73 -6.50 -14.43
N GLY A 664 21.87 -7.25 -13.34
CA GLY A 664 21.49 -6.83 -12.00
C GLY A 664 19.98 -6.79 -11.77
N GLU A 665 19.16 -7.18 -12.75
CA GLU A 665 17.71 -7.23 -12.60
C GLU A 665 17.32 -8.25 -11.53
N THR A 666 16.47 -7.80 -10.60
CA THR A 666 15.98 -8.63 -9.51
C THR A 666 14.53 -9.02 -9.79
N LYS A 667 14.23 -10.32 -9.80
CA LYS A 667 12.87 -10.82 -9.88
C LYS A 667 12.41 -11.33 -8.52
N ILE A 668 11.37 -10.70 -7.98
CA ILE A 668 10.68 -11.21 -6.79
C ILE A 668 9.90 -12.46 -7.21
N ARG A 669 10.30 -13.61 -6.67
CA ARG A 669 9.68 -14.91 -6.94
C ARG A 669 8.49 -15.16 -6.03
N ARG A 670 8.61 -14.78 -4.76
CA ARG A 670 7.56 -14.97 -3.75
C ARG A 670 7.71 -13.91 -2.66
N PHE A 671 6.59 -13.42 -2.17
CA PHE A 671 6.54 -12.58 -0.97
C PHE A 671 5.37 -13.04 -0.10
N TYR A 672 5.69 -13.43 1.13
CA TYR A 672 4.71 -13.88 2.12
C TYR A 672 4.71 -12.93 3.32
N ALA A 673 3.55 -12.38 3.64
CA ALA A 673 3.38 -11.39 4.69
C ALA A 673 2.38 -11.87 5.75
N LEU A 674 2.86 -12.20 6.94
CA LEU A 674 1.99 -12.44 8.09
C LEU A 674 1.96 -11.20 8.98
N ASP A 675 0.77 -10.63 9.19
CA ASP A 675 0.53 -9.54 10.13
C ASP A 675 -0.39 -9.97 11.28
N ASP A 676 -0.06 -9.57 12.50
CA ASP A 676 -0.90 -9.68 13.68
C ASP A 676 -1.20 -8.29 14.25
N CYS A 677 -2.41 -7.82 13.96
CA CYS A 677 -2.94 -6.56 14.48
C CYS A 677 -4.01 -6.77 15.55
N GLY A 678 -3.92 -7.88 16.30
CA GLY A 678 -4.93 -8.26 17.28
C GLY A 678 -6.30 -8.48 16.63
N THR A 679 -7.36 -8.01 17.27
CA THR A 679 -8.72 -8.15 16.74
C THR A 679 -8.87 -7.44 15.38
N ARG A 680 -9.29 -8.19 14.36
CA ARG A 680 -9.42 -7.71 12.97
C ARG A 680 -10.83 -7.15 12.71
N ILE A 681 -10.95 -5.84 12.51
CA ILE A 681 -12.25 -5.19 12.26
C ILE A 681 -12.82 -5.61 10.90
N ASN A 682 -12.03 -5.46 9.83
CA ASN A 682 -12.43 -5.86 8.48
C ASN A 682 -11.27 -6.54 7.76
N PRO A 683 -11.27 -7.87 7.63
CA PRO A 683 -10.21 -8.61 6.95
C PRO A 683 -9.91 -8.16 5.51
N MET A 684 -10.93 -7.74 4.75
CA MET A 684 -10.77 -7.28 3.36
C MET A 684 -10.03 -5.93 3.28
N ILE A 685 -10.32 -5.02 4.21
CA ILE A 685 -9.64 -3.72 4.26
C ILE A 685 -8.21 -3.89 4.72
N ILE A 686 -7.96 -4.76 5.72
CA ILE A 686 -6.60 -5.06 6.20
C ILE A 686 -5.74 -5.62 5.05
N GLU A 687 -6.27 -6.60 4.30
CA GLU A 687 -5.62 -7.16 3.10
C GLU A 687 -5.25 -6.06 2.09
N GLY A 688 -6.16 -5.12 1.81
CA GLY A 688 -5.89 -3.98 0.94
C GLY A 688 -4.80 -3.02 1.47
N GLN A 689 -4.77 -2.78 2.79
CA GLN A 689 -3.71 -1.97 3.41
C GLN A 689 -2.34 -2.66 3.29
N VAL A 690 -2.28 -3.97 3.51
CA VAL A 690 -1.07 -4.79 3.36
C VAL A 690 -0.58 -4.77 1.91
N HIS A 691 -1.45 -5.01 0.93
CA HIS A 691 -1.07 -4.93 -0.49
C HIS A 691 -0.50 -3.56 -0.86
N GLY A 692 -1.13 -2.48 -0.41
CA GLY A 692 -0.65 -1.13 -0.66
C GLY A 692 0.72 -0.88 -0.03
N GLY A 693 0.92 -1.25 1.24
CA GLY A 693 2.18 -1.00 1.94
C GLY A 693 3.33 -1.89 1.47
N LEU A 694 3.06 -3.14 1.07
CA LEU A 694 4.07 -3.99 0.42
C LEU A 694 4.48 -3.44 -0.96
N THR A 695 3.54 -2.87 -1.71
CA THR A 695 3.83 -2.23 -3.00
C THR A 695 4.70 -0.98 -2.82
N GLU A 696 4.42 -0.17 -1.80
CA GLU A 696 5.29 0.95 -1.43
C GLU A 696 6.67 0.46 -0.95
N ALA A 697 6.72 -0.57 -0.09
CA ALA A 697 7.97 -1.16 0.38
C ALA A 697 8.85 -1.67 -0.76
N PHE A 698 8.23 -2.33 -1.75
CA PHE A 698 8.89 -2.74 -2.98
C PHE A 698 9.42 -1.53 -3.75
N GLY A 699 8.62 -0.48 -3.92
CA GLY A 699 9.06 0.78 -4.54
C GLY A 699 10.30 1.36 -3.86
N VAL A 700 10.27 1.50 -2.54
CA VAL A 700 11.40 2.03 -1.74
C VAL A 700 12.63 1.16 -1.83
N ALA A 701 12.49 -0.14 -1.57
CA ALA A 701 13.63 -1.04 -1.51
C ALA A 701 14.29 -1.21 -2.89
N MET A 702 13.51 -1.18 -3.98
CA MET A 702 13.98 -1.59 -5.31
C MET A 702 14.24 -0.45 -6.28
N GLY A 703 13.75 0.78 -6.05
CA GLY A 703 13.94 1.83 -7.06
C GLY A 703 13.73 3.29 -6.66
N GLN A 704 13.02 3.61 -5.59
CA GLN A 704 12.77 5.01 -5.24
C GLN A 704 13.99 5.67 -4.60
N GLU A 705 14.30 6.87 -5.05
CA GLU A 705 15.26 7.78 -4.43
C GLU A 705 14.96 9.22 -4.88
N LEU A 706 15.34 10.20 -4.07
CA LEU A 706 15.40 11.63 -4.44
C LEU A 706 16.81 12.17 -4.20
N PRO A 707 17.77 11.86 -5.11
CA PRO A 707 19.13 12.31 -4.96
C PRO A 707 19.27 13.83 -5.20
N TYR A 708 20.33 14.39 -4.63
CA TYR A 708 20.74 15.78 -4.87
C TYR A 708 22.16 15.79 -5.42
N ASP A 709 22.40 16.60 -6.45
CA ASP A 709 23.76 16.77 -6.97
C ASP A 709 24.59 17.73 -6.11
N ALA A 710 25.87 17.90 -6.45
CA ALA A 710 26.79 18.77 -5.70
C ALA A 710 26.42 20.27 -5.77
N GLN A 711 25.54 20.68 -6.67
CA GLN A 711 25.02 22.05 -6.76
C GLN A 711 23.71 22.22 -5.98
N GLY A 712 23.16 21.12 -5.43
CA GLY A 712 21.89 21.08 -4.72
C GLY A 712 20.68 21.01 -5.65
N ASN A 713 20.85 20.66 -6.92
CA ASN A 713 19.70 20.35 -7.75
C ASN A 713 19.07 19.04 -7.28
N ILE A 714 17.75 19.04 -7.10
CA ILE A 714 17.00 17.82 -6.84
C ILE A 714 16.86 17.03 -8.15
N LEU A 715 17.26 15.77 -8.11
CA LEU A 715 17.20 14.86 -9.25
C LEU A 715 16.05 13.86 -9.07
N GLY A 716 15.49 13.41 -10.20
CA GLY A 716 14.45 12.39 -10.21
C GLY A 716 13.12 12.78 -9.56
N ALA A 717 12.88 14.06 -9.25
CA ALA A 717 11.65 14.57 -8.65
C ALA A 717 10.47 14.70 -9.65
N SER A 718 10.31 13.71 -10.53
CA SER A 718 9.17 13.57 -11.42
C SER A 718 8.91 12.09 -11.69
N LEU A 719 7.72 11.73 -12.19
CA LEU A 719 7.40 10.34 -12.54
C LEU A 719 8.19 9.79 -13.74
N MET A 720 9.07 10.58 -14.35
CA MET A 720 10.03 10.08 -15.33
C MET A 720 11.04 9.13 -14.70
N ASP A 721 11.48 9.43 -13.48
CA ASP A 721 12.53 8.68 -12.77
C ASP A 721 12.07 8.17 -11.40
N TYR A 722 11.19 8.90 -10.71
CA TYR A 722 10.68 8.49 -9.40
C TYR A 722 9.86 7.21 -9.54
N PHE A 723 10.42 6.10 -9.07
CA PHE A 723 9.85 4.77 -9.29
C PHE A 723 8.53 4.58 -8.53
N VAL A 724 7.42 4.66 -9.25
CA VAL A 724 6.11 4.22 -8.76
C VAL A 724 5.77 2.92 -9.47
N PRO A 725 5.84 1.76 -8.79
CA PRO A 725 5.64 0.47 -9.45
C PRO A 725 4.23 0.40 -10.05
N THR A 726 4.15 -0.03 -11.31
CA THR A 726 2.87 -0.36 -11.93
C THR A 726 2.47 -1.78 -11.56
N MET A 727 1.33 -2.24 -12.07
CA MET A 727 0.92 -3.65 -11.94
C MET A 727 1.88 -4.65 -12.59
N MET A 728 2.79 -4.19 -13.47
CA MET A 728 3.76 -5.06 -14.15
C MET A 728 4.99 -5.36 -13.28
N GLU A 729 5.39 -4.40 -12.44
CA GLU A 729 6.52 -4.53 -11.54
C GLU A 729 6.10 -5.09 -10.19
N ALA A 730 4.94 -4.67 -9.67
CA ALA A 730 4.44 -5.09 -8.36
C ALA A 730 4.21 -6.62 -8.32
N PRO A 731 4.86 -7.33 -7.38
CA PRO A 731 4.62 -8.76 -7.16
C PRO A 731 3.19 -9.09 -6.75
N SER A 732 2.80 -10.36 -6.91
CA SER A 732 1.65 -10.91 -6.20
C SER A 732 2.00 -11.07 -4.71
N TRP A 733 1.04 -10.72 -3.85
CA TRP A 733 1.20 -10.79 -2.40
C TRP A 733 0.47 -12.00 -1.83
N GLU A 734 1.16 -12.80 -1.03
CA GLU A 734 0.53 -13.79 -0.16
C GLU A 734 0.44 -13.20 1.24
N THR A 735 -0.78 -13.05 1.77
CA THR A 735 -1.01 -12.48 3.10
C THR A 735 -1.59 -13.52 4.05
N ASP A 736 -1.13 -13.51 5.30
CA ASP A 736 -1.62 -14.35 6.38
C ASP A 736 -1.70 -13.55 7.69
N TYR A 737 -2.20 -14.18 8.76
CA TYR A 737 -2.36 -13.54 10.04
C TYR A 737 -2.31 -14.52 11.22
N THR A 738 -1.99 -13.98 12.39
CA THR A 738 -2.39 -14.51 13.69
C THR A 738 -3.27 -13.48 14.41
N VAL A 739 -3.75 -13.78 15.61
CA VAL A 739 -4.57 -12.85 16.39
C VAL A 739 -4.10 -12.84 17.84
N THR A 740 -3.37 -11.79 18.21
CA THR A 740 -2.86 -11.54 19.56
C THR A 740 -3.40 -10.19 20.03
N PRO A 741 -4.58 -10.16 20.68
CA PRO A 741 -5.25 -8.91 21.01
C PRO A 741 -4.40 -7.99 21.89
N SER A 742 -4.58 -6.67 21.71
CA SER A 742 -4.08 -5.70 22.69
C SER A 742 -4.87 -5.85 24.00
N PRO A 743 -4.23 -6.09 25.15
CA PRO A 743 -4.94 -6.30 26.42
C PRO A 743 -5.66 -5.05 26.94
N HIS A 744 -5.20 -3.85 26.55
CA HIS A 744 -5.72 -2.57 27.06
C HIS A 744 -6.76 -1.93 26.13
N HIS A 745 -6.76 -2.27 24.84
CA HIS A 745 -7.65 -1.67 23.86
C HIS A 745 -9.10 -2.18 24.03
N PRO A 746 -10.14 -1.31 23.97
CA PRO A 746 -11.53 -1.69 24.26
C PRO A 746 -12.06 -2.90 23.49
N ILE A 747 -11.61 -3.11 22.26
CA ILE A 747 -11.98 -4.27 21.40
C ILE A 747 -10.79 -5.18 21.07
N GLY A 748 -9.62 -4.96 21.69
CA GLY A 748 -8.40 -5.76 21.46
C GLY A 748 -7.73 -5.59 20.09
N ALA A 749 -8.17 -4.65 19.27
CA ALA A 749 -7.56 -4.31 17.99
C ALA A 749 -6.29 -3.46 18.15
N LYS A 750 -5.35 -3.59 17.22
CA LYS A 750 -4.15 -2.76 17.07
C LYS A 750 -4.20 -2.01 15.72
N GLY A 751 -3.29 -1.05 15.51
CA GLY A 751 -3.09 -0.46 14.18
C GLY A 751 -2.43 -1.45 13.20
N VAL A 752 -2.52 -1.20 11.89
CA VAL A 752 -1.88 -2.07 10.86
C VAL A 752 -1.54 -1.36 9.54
N GLY A 753 -1.98 -0.11 9.35
CA GLY A 753 -1.89 0.57 8.06
C GLY A 753 -0.46 0.75 7.55
N GLU A 754 0.52 0.75 8.45
CA GLU A 754 1.93 1.01 8.15
C GLU A 754 2.83 -0.22 8.27
N SER A 755 2.38 -1.29 8.94
CA SER A 755 3.15 -2.51 9.22
C SER A 755 3.82 -3.11 7.97
N SER A 756 3.08 -3.18 6.86
CA SER A 756 3.56 -3.75 5.60
C SER A 756 4.66 -2.94 4.95
N HIS A 757 4.67 -1.62 5.16
CA HIS A 757 5.76 -0.76 4.71
C HIS A 757 6.98 -0.92 5.63
N VAL A 758 6.76 -0.89 6.95
CA VAL A 758 7.78 -1.05 8.00
C VAL A 758 8.53 -2.37 7.86
N GLY A 759 7.83 -3.49 7.74
CA GLY A 759 8.43 -4.83 7.63
C GLY A 759 8.83 -5.21 6.21
N GLY A 760 8.17 -4.65 5.19
CA GLY A 760 8.41 -5.00 3.79
C GLY A 760 9.80 -4.59 3.30
N ILE A 761 10.23 -3.37 3.63
CA ILE A 761 11.51 -2.80 3.16
C ILE A 761 12.72 -3.61 3.64
N PRO A 762 12.88 -3.88 4.95
CA PRO A 762 13.94 -4.76 5.41
C PRO A 762 13.80 -6.17 4.86
N CYS A 763 12.59 -6.69 4.61
CA CYS A 763 12.43 -8.02 4.01
C CYS A 763 13.02 -8.09 2.59
N PHE A 764 12.71 -7.12 1.72
CA PHE A 764 13.31 -7.01 0.39
C PHE A 764 14.82 -6.79 0.46
N SER A 765 15.27 -5.84 1.29
CA SER A 765 16.70 -5.55 1.42
C SER A 765 17.48 -6.74 1.99
N ASN A 766 16.94 -7.46 2.96
CA ASN A 766 17.53 -8.68 3.49
C ASN A 766 17.64 -9.76 2.42
N ALA A 767 16.66 -9.91 1.52
CA ALA A 767 16.74 -10.87 0.43
C ALA A 767 17.87 -10.53 -0.55
N ILE A 768 18.06 -9.26 -0.90
CA ILE A 768 19.19 -8.82 -1.74
C ILE A 768 20.51 -9.10 -1.05
N ASN A 769 20.64 -8.69 0.21
CA ASN A 769 21.85 -8.91 0.99
C ASN A 769 22.16 -10.41 1.14
N ASP A 770 21.15 -11.23 1.40
CA ASP A 770 21.25 -12.69 1.50
C ASP A 770 21.88 -13.32 0.25
N ALA A 771 21.48 -12.87 -0.94
CA ALA A 771 22.03 -13.34 -2.22
C ALA A 771 23.54 -13.09 -2.37
N PHE A 772 24.09 -12.07 -1.69
CA PHE A 772 25.50 -11.70 -1.74
C PHE A 772 26.34 -12.21 -0.56
N THR A 773 25.73 -12.76 0.50
CA THR A 773 26.42 -13.16 1.75
C THR A 773 27.59 -14.12 1.53
N ARG A 774 27.46 -15.09 0.62
CA ARG A 774 28.53 -16.07 0.31
C ARG A 774 29.81 -15.43 -0.26
N PHE A 775 29.73 -14.18 -0.72
CA PHE A 775 30.86 -13.41 -1.23
C PHE A 775 31.43 -12.45 -0.18
N GLY A 776 30.99 -12.57 1.08
CA GLY A 776 31.46 -11.75 2.19
C GLY A 776 30.79 -10.36 2.29
N ILE A 777 29.79 -10.08 1.45
CA ILE A 777 29.01 -8.84 1.54
C ILE A 777 27.98 -8.99 2.65
N THR A 778 28.09 -8.14 3.67
CA THR A 778 27.13 -8.07 4.76
C THR A 778 26.03 -7.07 4.47
N HIS A 779 26.30 -6.02 3.70
CA HIS A 779 25.37 -4.92 3.43
C HIS A 779 25.55 -4.27 2.05
N VAL A 780 24.43 -3.89 1.43
CA VAL A 780 24.29 -3.08 0.22
C VAL A 780 23.19 -2.05 0.50
N ASP A 781 23.49 -0.78 0.23
CA ASP A 781 22.50 0.29 0.42
C ASP A 781 21.41 0.28 -0.66
N MET A 782 20.18 0.58 -0.24
CA MET A 782 19.02 0.82 -1.11
C MET A 782 19.17 2.13 -1.91
N PRO A 783 18.44 2.30 -3.03
CA PRO A 783 17.60 1.28 -3.68
C PRO A 783 18.40 0.18 -4.39
N HIS A 784 17.81 -1.01 -4.45
CA HIS A 784 18.32 -2.20 -5.13
C HIS A 784 17.89 -2.24 -6.59
N ASN A 785 18.05 -1.12 -7.30
CA ASN A 785 17.75 -1.06 -8.73
C ASN A 785 18.79 -1.87 -9.54
N ALA A 786 18.45 -2.21 -10.78
CA ALA A 786 19.28 -3.06 -11.62
C ALA A 786 20.73 -2.53 -11.76
N TYR A 787 20.89 -1.20 -11.91
CA TYR A 787 22.21 -0.58 -12.01
C TYR A 787 23.06 -0.76 -10.74
N ARG A 788 22.50 -0.52 -9.55
CA ARG A 788 23.23 -0.64 -8.28
C ARG A 788 23.56 -2.10 -7.95
N VAL A 789 22.63 -3.01 -8.22
CA VAL A 789 22.87 -4.45 -8.07
C VAL A 789 23.93 -4.95 -9.07
N TRP A 790 23.86 -4.51 -10.33
CA TRP A 790 24.88 -4.80 -11.34
C TRP A 790 26.26 -4.27 -10.93
N ARG A 791 26.33 -3.07 -10.34
CA ARG A 791 27.59 -2.50 -9.86
C ARG A 791 28.23 -3.40 -8.79
N THR A 792 27.43 -3.90 -7.84
CA THR A 792 27.91 -4.88 -6.84
C THR A 792 28.41 -6.17 -7.50
N LEU A 793 27.67 -6.71 -8.48
CA LEU A 793 28.08 -7.90 -9.25
C LEU A 793 29.40 -7.67 -9.99
N HIS A 794 29.55 -6.50 -10.61
CA HIS A 794 30.73 -6.12 -11.38
C HIS A 794 31.97 -5.97 -10.50
N GLU A 795 31.82 -5.32 -9.34
CA GLU A 795 32.90 -5.17 -8.34
C GLU A 795 33.38 -6.53 -7.81
N LEU A 796 32.46 -7.49 -7.68
CA LEU A 796 32.78 -8.89 -7.32
C LEU A 796 33.26 -9.74 -8.50
N GLY A 797 33.21 -9.21 -9.74
CA GLY A 797 33.58 -9.92 -10.96
C GLY A 797 32.63 -11.06 -11.36
N LEU A 798 31.37 -11.03 -10.88
CA LEU A 798 30.36 -12.07 -11.09
C LEU A 798 29.59 -11.92 -12.41
N ASP A 799 29.72 -10.79 -13.09
CA ASP A 799 29.11 -10.47 -14.38
C ASP A 799 29.92 -10.98 -15.60
N ARG A 800 31.11 -11.56 -15.35
CA ARG A 800 31.99 -12.06 -16.41
C ARG A 800 31.54 -13.43 -16.93
N ARG A 801 31.44 -13.56 -18.25
CA ARG A 801 31.34 -14.88 -18.90
C ARG A 801 32.69 -15.58 -18.83
N PRO A 802 32.75 -16.91 -18.63
CA PRO A 802 34.00 -17.64 -18.78
C PRO A 802 34.59 -17.37 -20.18
N GLU A 803 35.88 -17.07 -20.24
CA GLU A 803 36.59 -16.82 -21.51
C GLU A 803 36.35 -17.98 -22.49
N ALA A 804 36.15 -17.63 -23.76
CA ALA A 804 35.82 -18.55 -24.84
C ALA A 804 36.89 -19.64 -25.12
N ASP A 805 38.01 -19.64 -24.39
CA ASP A 805 39.15 -20.55 -24.59
C ASP A 805 39.02 -21.92 -23.90
N GLN A 806 37.89 -22.20 -23.22
CA GLN A 806 37.62 -23.54 -22.65
C GLN A 806 36.42 -24.27 -23.25
N VAL A 807 35.76 -23.71 -24.26
CA VAL A 807 34.76 -24.46 -25.04
C VAL A 807 35.45 -25.02 -26.27
N ALA A 808 35.65 -26.35 -26.30
CA ALA A 808 36.18 -27.03 -27.47
C ALA A 808 35.42 -26.57 -28.74
N PRO A 809 36.10 -26.20 -29.83
CA PRO A 809 35.45 -25.67 -31.01
C PRO A 809 34.40 -26.67 -31.50
N PHE A 810 33.18 -26.18 -31.70
CA PHE A 810 32.09 -26.95 -32.27
C PHE A 810 32.58 -27.62 -33.56
N GLN A 811 32.75 -28.95 -33.53
CA GLN A 811 33.01 -29.74 -34.72
C GLN A 811 31.65 -30.10 -35.34
N PRO A 812 31.31 -29.57 -36.52
CA PRO A 812 30.09 -29.98 -37.19
C PRO A 812 30.22 -31.45 -37.55
N LYS A 813 29.23 -32.28 -37.15
CA LYS A 813 29.10 -33.65 -37.66
C LYS A 813 29.04 -33.61 -39.20
N PRO A 814 29.75 -34.49 -39.92
CA PRO A 814 29.62 -34.59 -41.37
C PRO A 814 28.17 -34.93 -41.74
N ARG A 815 27.60 -34.19 -42.69
CA ARG A 815 26.30 -34.55 -43.27
C ARG A 815 26.46 -35.83 -44.10
N PRO A 816 25.49 -36.76 -44.06
CA PRO A 816 25.43 -37.83 -45.06
C PRO A 816 25.31 -37.21 -46.45
N GLU A 817 26.19 -37.65 -47.36
CA GLU A 817 26.14 -37.27 -48.77
C GLU A 817 24.90 -37.86 -49.44
N GLY A 818 24.16 -37.02 -50.14
CA GLY A 818 23.12 -37.46 -51.08
C GLY A 818 21.75 -36.89 -50.78
N GLU A 819 21.52 -35.66 -51.21
CA GLU A 819 20.37 -35.30 -52.06
C GLU A 819 20.50 -33.84 -52.52
N ARG A 820 20.58 -33.65 -53.84
CA ARG A 820 20.69 -32.34 -54.49
C ARG A 820 19.31 -31.67 -54.53
N ALA A 821 19.30 -30.39 -54.18
CA ALA A 821 18.17 -29.48 -54.32
C ALA A 821 17.71 -29.29 -55.77
N PRO A 822 16.43 -28.95 -56.01
CA PRO A 822 16.05 -28.05 -57.07
C PRO A 822 15.91 -26.61 -56.57
N ALA A 823 16.31 -25.67 -57.41
CA ALA A 823 16.30 -24.24 -57.18
C ALA A 823 14.92 -23.60 -57.41
N ALA A 824 14.62 -22.54 -56.65
CA ALA A 824 14.11 -21.22 -57.07
C ALA A 824 13.15 -20.60 -56.06
N GLY A 825 13.37 -19.32 -55.74
CA GLY A 825 12.28 -18.34 -55.70
C GLY A 825 11.75 -17.84 -54.35
N GLN A 826 12.14 -16.60 -54.04
CA GLN A 826 11.34 -15.55 -53.38
C GLN A 826 11.22 -15.51 -51.83
N PRO A 827 10.99 -14.30 -51.26
CA PRO A 827 11.64 -13.83 -50.03
C PRO A 827 10.87 -14.19 -48.77
N GLN A 828 11.59 -14.61 -47.72
CA GLN A 828 11.03 -14.77 -46.38
C GLN A 828 11.06 -13.44 -45.63
N ALA A 829 9.87 -12.93 -45.30
CA ALA A 829 9.68 -11.90 -44.28
C ALA A 829 9.82 -12.54 -42.89
N LYS A 830 10.70 -11.97 -42.06
CA LYS A 830 10.74 -12.21 -40.61
C LYS A 830 9.52 -11.53 -39.97
N GLY A 831 8.74 -12.26 -39.19
CA GLY A 831 7.66 -11.74 -38.35
C GLY A 831 7.46 -12.61 -37.12
N GLU A 832 7.38 -11.97 -35.95
CA GLU A 832 7.24 -12.54 -34.61
C GLU A 832 6.05 -13.52 -34.51
N GLY A 833 6.32 -14.74 -34.04
CA GLY A 833 5.29 -15.75 -33.73
C GLY A 833 4.87 -15.65 -32.26
N MET A 834 3.63 -16.04 -31.96
CA MET A 834 3.06 -15.99 -30.62
C MET A 834 2.66 -17.39 -30.15
N GLN A 835 2.92 -17.72 -28.89
CA GLN A 835 2.55 -18.99 -28.26
C GLN A 835 1.60 -18.76 -27.08
N VAL A 836 0.57 -19.59 -26.96
CA VAL A 836 -0.41 -19.60 -25.86
C VAL A 836 -0.42 -21.00 -25.24
N VAL A 837 -0.37 -21.08 -23.92
CA VAL A 837 -0.52 -22.33 -23.16
C VAL A 837 -1.81 -22.27 -22.36
N LEU A 838 -2.69 -23.24 -22.59
CA LEU A 838 -3.97 -23.40 -21.89
C LEU A 838 -3.88 -24.64 -21.02
N ASP A 839 -4.24 -24.49 -19.74
CA ASP A 839 -4.38 -25.59 -18.79
C ASP A 839 -5.72 -25.40 -18.05
N ARG A 840 -6.66 -26.31 -18.28
CA ARG A 840 -8.06 -26.20 -17.84
C ARG A 840 -8.62 -27.53 -17.36
N ARG A 841 -9.52 -27.47 -16.39
CA ARG A 841 -10.29 -28.60 -15.89
C ARG A 841 -11.78 -28.28 -15.93
N TYR A 842 -12.58 -29.22 -16.41
CA TYR A 842 -14.04 -29.09 -16.52
C TYR A 842 -14.73 -30.29 -15.89
N ASP A 843 -15.68 -30.03 -14.99
CA ASP A 843 -16.57 -31.08 -14.46
C ASP A 843 -17.60 -31.45 -15.52
N LEU A 844 -17.66 -32.74 -15.85
CA LEU A 844 -18.59 -33.29 -16.82
C LEU A 844 -19.71 -34.08 -16.12
N ALA A 845 -20.95 -33.80 -16.50
CA ALA A 845 -22.14 -34.54 -16.05
C ALA A 845 -22.38 -35.83 -16.85
N ILE A 846 -21.31 -36.56 -17.20
CA ILE A 846 -21.34 -37.83 -17.94
C ILE A 846 -20.47 -38.88 -17.26
N ALA A 847 -20.83 -40.16 -17.43
CA ALA A 847 -20.09 -41.26 -16.84
C ALA A 847 -18.70 -41.40 -17.50
N PRO A 848 -17.66 -41.80 -16.74
CA PRO A 848 -16.29 -41.86 -17.25
C PRO A 848 -16.10 -42.73 -18.50
N ASP A 849 -16.89 -43.81 -18.64
CA ASP A 849 -16.77 -44.73 -19.77
C ASP A 849 -17.39 -44.17 -21.05
N ASP A 850 -18.53 -43.48 -20.93
CA ASP A 850 -19.19 -42.81 -22.05
C ASP A 850 -18.37 -41.61 -22.54
N ALA A 851 -17.78 -40.87 -21.60
CA ALA A 851 -16.84 -39.79 -21.90
C ALA A 851 -15.61 -40.32 -22.66
N TRP A 852 -15.08 -41.47 -22.23
CA TRP A 852 -13.92 -42.09 -22.87
C TRP A 852 -14.25 -42.62 -24.26
N ALA A 853 -15.42 -43.24 -24.45
CA ALA A 853 -15.88 -43.71 -25.76
C ALA A 853 -15.97 -42.58 -26.80
N LEU A 854 -16.49 -41.41 -26.41
CA LEU A 854 -16.53 -40.24 -27.30
C LEU A 854 -15.12 -39.67 -27.58
N LEU A 855 -14.25 -39.64 -26.56
CA LEU A 855 -12.89 -39.10 -26.70
C LEU A 855 -12.02 -39.94 -27.66
N GLN A 856 -12.35 -41.22 -27.85
CA GLN A 856 -11.67 -42.11 -28.80
C GLN A 856 -12.07 -41.87 -30.27
N ASP A 857 -13.21 -41.24 -30.53
CA ASP A 857 -13.67 -40.93 -31.89
C ASP A 857 -13.26 -39.51 -32.30
N ILE A 858 -12.15 -39.40 -33.04
CA ILE A 858 -11.56 -38.12 -33.45
C ILE A 858 -12.52 -37.29 -34.31
N ARG A 859 -13.40 -37.91 -35.10
CA ARG A 859 -14.40 -37.18 -35.91
C ARG A 859 -15.46 -36.56 -35.01
N GLU A 860 -15.90 -37.30 -34.00
CA GLU A 860 -16.88 -36.78 -33.03
C GLU A 860 -16.26 -35.70 -32.14
N VAL A 861 -15.02 -35.88 -31.68
CA VAL A 861 -14.24 -34.86 -30.93
C VAL A 861 -14.08 -33.59 -31.77
N ALA A 862 -13.65 -33.70 -33.02
CA ALA A 862 -13.47 -32.55 -33.89
C ALA A 862 -14.77 -31.79 -34.12
N ALA A 863 -15.89 -32.49 -34.28
CA ALA A 863 -17.18 -31.84 -34.49
C ALA A 863 -17.79 -31.22 -33.21
N CYS A 864 -17.25 -31.52 -32.02
CA CYS A 864 -17.55 -30.77 -30.79
C CYS A 864 -16.87 -29.39 -30.77
N MET A 865 -15.75 -29.23 -31.48
CA MET A 865 -15.00 -27.97 -31.53
C MET A 865 -15.64 -26.98 -32.52
N PRO A 866 -16.05 -25.76 -32.09
CA PRO A 866 -16.67 -24.79 -32.97
C PRO A 866 -15.76 -24.37 -34.12
N GLY A 867 -16.26 -24.47 -35.35
CA GLY A 867 -15.54 -24.09 -36.56
C GLY A 867 -14.53 -25.14 -37.05
N ALA A 868 -14.33 -26.24 -36.32
CA ALA A 868 -13.48 -27.35 -36.74
C ALA A 868 -14.29 -28.41 -37.51
N GLY A 869 -13.65 -29.06 -38.47
CA GLY A 869 -14.23 -30.19 -39.18
C GLY A 869 -13.15 -31.06 -39.82
N ILE A 870 -13.35 -32.38 -39.78
CA ILE A 870 -12.50 -33.33 -40.51
C ILE A 870 -13.02 -33.42 -41.94
N THR A 871 -12.15 -33.13 -42.89
CA THR A 871 -12.45 -33.14 -44.33
C THR A 871 -12.11 -34.49 -44.96
N GLU A 872 -11.03 -35.13 -44.50
CA GLU A 872 -10.56 -36.42 -45.02
C GLU A 872 -9.84 -37.18 -43.89
N GLN A 873 -10.03 -38.48 -43.81
CA GLN A 873 -9.23 -39.36 -42.94
C GLN A 873 -8.20 -40.07 -43.83
N LEU A 874 -6.93 -39.88 -43.54
CA LEU A 874 -5.82 -40.44 -44.32
C LEU A 874 -5.47 -41.85 -43.84
N ASP A 875 -5.42 -42.03 -42.52
CA ASP A 875 -5.27 -43.32 -41.85
C ASP A 875 -5.91 -43.28 -40.44
N ASP A 876 -5.65 -44.30 -39.61
CA ASP A 876 -6.24 -44.41 -38.26
C ASP A 876 -5.78 -43.30 -37.30
N SER A 877 -4.62 -42.70 -37.56
CA SER A 877 -3.97 -41.67 -36.74
C SER A 877 -3.86 -40.30 -37.41
N HIS A 878 -4.06 -40.20 -38.73
CA HIS A 878 -3.91 -38.97 -39.51
C HIS A 878 -5.19 -38.52 -40.20
N TYR A 879 -5.52 -37.24 -40.06
CA TYR A 879 -6.71 -36.62 -40.59
C TYR A 879 -6.34 -35.28 -41.26
N ARG A 880 -7.03 -34.90 -42.34
CA ARG A 880 -7.06 -33.51 -42.80
C ARG A 880 -8.29 -32.82 -42.25
N GLY A 881 -8.09 -31.66 -41.67
CA GLY A 881 -9.15 -30.84 -41.11
C GLY A 881 -9.13 -29.40 -41.61
N GLU A 882 -10.27 -28.75 -41.44
CA GLU A 882 -10.38 -27.30 -41.52
C GLU A 882 -10.78 -26.72 -40.16
N MET A 883 -10.29 -25.53 -39.84
CA MET A 883 -10.66 -24.74 -38.67
C MET A 883 -10.97 -23.31 -39.10
N ARG A 884 -12.21 -22.87 -38.92
CA ARG A 884 -12.66 -21.50 -39.19
C ARG A 884 -12.61 -20.68 -37.91
N LEU A 885 -11.78 -19.65 -37.91
CA LEU A 885 -11.62 -18.73 -36.79
C LEU A 885 -12.01 -17.30 -37.22
N LYS A 886 -12.88 -16.66 -36.42
CA LYS A 886 -13.29 -15.26 -36.62
C LYS A 886 -13.05 -14.46 -35.34
N VAL A 887 -12.20 -13.45 -35.42
CA VAL A 887 -11.83 -12.55 -34.33
C VAL A 887 -12.06 -11.11 -34.79
N GLY A 888 -13.14 -10.49 -34.29
CA GLY A 888 -13.55 -9.16 -34.73
C GLY A 888 -13.81 -9.11 -36.24
N PRO A 889 -13.20 -8.18 -37.00
CA PRO A 889 -13.34 -8.12 -38.45
C PRO A 889 -12.47 -9.14 -39.20
N VAL A 890 -11.59 -9.88 -38.51
CA VAL A 890 -10.65 -10.82 -39.14
C VAL A 890 -11.23 -12.23 -39.09
N SER A 891 -11.38 -12.86 -40.25
CA SER A 891 -11.78 -14.27 -40.39
C SER A 891 -10.74 -15.02 -41.22
N ALA A 892 -10.37 -16.22 -40.78
CA ALA A 892 -9.54 -17.13 -41.56
C ALA A 892 -10.01 -18.58 -41.43
N THR A 893 -9.81 -19.34 -42.50
CA THR A 893 -9.99 -20.79 -42.53
C THR A 893 -8.61 -21.41 -42.65
N PHE A 894 -8.18 -22.10 -41.60
CA PHE A 894 -6.95 -22.87 -41.57
C PHE A 894 -7.25 -24.26 -42.09
N ASN A 895 -6.53 -24.70 -43.11
CA ASN A 895 -6.59 -26.07 -43.60
C ASN A 895 -5.27 -26.76 -43.26
N GLY A 896 -5.33 -28.00 -42.77
CA GLY A 896 -4.13 -28.72 -42.45
C GLY A 896 -4.34 -30.10 -41.85
N ASP A 897 -3.28 -30.60 -41.23
CA ASP A 897 -3.18 -31.97 -40.74
C ASP A 897 -3.46 -32.03 -39.24
N ILE A 898 -4.15 -33.09 -38.80
CA ILE A 898 -4.35 -33.47 -37.41
C ILE A 898 -3.79 -34.88 -37.25
N GLU A 899 -2.91 -35.07 -36.27
CA GLU A 899 -2.26 -36.34 -35.96
C GLU A 899 -2.54 -36.74 -34.51
N VAL A 900 -3.03 -37.96 -34.30
CA VAL A 900 -3.18 -38.56 -32.97
C VAL A 900 -1.83 -39.11 -32.54
N LEU A 901 -1.19 -38.44 -31.60
CA LEU A 901 0.14 -38.80 -31.08
C LEU A 901 0.07 -39.97 -30.10
N GLY A 902 -1.08 -40.18 -29.43
CA GLY A 902 -1.26 -41.30 -28.53
C GLY A 902 -2.66 -41.37 -27.93
N LEU A 903 -3.12 -42.61 -27.72
CA LEU A 903 -4.35 -42.97 -27.00
C LEU A 903 -3.98 -43.97 -25.91
N ASP A 904 -4.04 -43.54 -24.65
CA ASP A 904 -3.76 -44.39 -23.49
C ASP A 904 -5.08 -44.73 -22.78
N ALA A 905 -5.54 -45.97 -22.97
CA ALA A 905 -6.79 -46.45 -22.38
C ALA A 905 -6.71 -46.67 -20.86
N GLU A 906 -5.53 -46.96 -20.31
CA GLU A 906 -5.35 -47.12 -18.86
C GLU A 906 -5.41 -45.77 -18.16
N ARG A 907 -4.82 -44.73 -18.76
CA ARG A 907 -4.81 -43.37 -18.23
C ARG A 907 -5.97 -42.50 -18.68
N ARG A 908 -6.80 -43.00 -19.60
CA ARG A 908 -7.89 -42.28 -20.29
C ARG A 908 -7.41 -40.94 -20.83
N GLU A 909 -6.30 -40.99 -21.58
CA GLU A 909 -5.60 -39.82 -22.10
C GLU A 909 -5.51 -39.88 -23.64
N LEU A 910 -5.85 -38.77 -24.28
CA LEU A 910 -5.69 -38.52 -25.72
C LEU A 910 -4.66 -37.41 -25.92
N ARG A 911 -3.65 -37.68 -26.75
CA ARG A 911 -2.68 -36.69 -27.24
C ARG A 911 -2.82 -36.52 -28.74
N MET A 912 -2.94 -35.28 -29.18
CA MET A 912 -3.00 -34.95 -30.61
C MET A 912 -2.19 -33.71 -30.92
N SER A 913 -1.72 -33.61 -32.16
CA SER A 913 -1.18 -32.39 -32.72
C SER A 913 -1.98 -31.96 -33.94
N GLY A 914 -2.03 -30.66 -34.18
CA GLY A 914 -2.65 -30.07 -35.35
C GLY A 914 -1.74 -29.01 -35.93
N ARG A 915 -1.66 -28.93 -37.26
CA ARG A 915 -0.97 -27.84 -37.96
C ARG A 915 -1.79 -27.41 -39.16
N GLY A 916 -1.90 -26.12 -39.40
CA GLY A 916 -2.65 -25.60 -40.55
C GLY A 916 -2.21 -24.22 -40.97
N ALA A 917 -2.48 -23.88 -42.22
CA ALA A 917 -2.24 -22.55 -42.78
C ALA A 917 -3.53 -22.00 -43.38
N ASP A 918 -3.66 -20.67 -43.38
CA ASP A 918 -4.77 -20.03 -44.08
C ASP A 918 -4.65 -20.23 -45.60
N SER A 919 -5.77 -20.12 -46.32
CA SER A 919 -5.82 -20.32 -47.79
C SER A 919 -4.96 -19.33 -48.59
N LYS A 920 -4.41 -18.29 -47.95
CA LYS A 920 -3.55 -17.28 -48.57
C LYS A 920 -2.07 -17.44 -48.17
N GLY A 921 -1.73 -18.41 -47.31
CA GLY A 921 -0.39 -18.62 -46.76
C GLY A 921 0.12 -17.48 -45.86
N THR A 922 -0.78 -16.60 -45.40
CA THR A 922 -0.40 -15.39 -44.63
C THR A 922 -0.38 -15.60 -43.13
N SER A 923 -0.97 -16.69 -42.64
CA SER A 923 -1.03 -17.06 -41.23
C SER A 923 -0.90 -18.58 -41.09
N SER A 924 -0.19 -19.04 -40.07
CA SER A 924 -0.13 -20.46 -39.72
C SER A 924 -0.46 -20.67 -38.25
N ALA A 925 -0.98 -21.87 -37.95
CA ALA A 925 -1.29 -22.31 -36.60
C ALA A 925 -0.72 -23.71 -36.37
N THR A 926 -0.10 -23.94 -35.22
CA THR A 926 0.20 -25.27 -34.69
C THR A 926 -0.41 -25.43 -33.31
N MET A 927 -0.82 -26.64 -32.96
CA MET A 927 -1.39 -26.99 -31.66
C MET A 927 -0.88 -28.35 -31.23
N GLU A 928 -0.50 -28.46 -29.96
CA GLU A 928 -0.39 -29.75 -29.26
C GLU A 928 -1.44 -29.78 -28.16
N LEU A 929 -2.25 -30.83 -28.09
CA LEU A 929 -3.34 -30.99 -27.12
C LEU A 929 -3.20 -32.33 -26.41
N THR A 930 -3.30 -32.27 -25.08
CA THR A 930 -3.47 -33.44 -24.21
C THR A 930 -4.79 -33.29 -23.48
N ALA A 931 -5.68 -34.27 -23.63
CA ALA A 931 -6.96 -34.35 -22.94
C ALA A 931 -7.01 -35.62 -22.10
N ARG A 932 -7.31 -35.50 -20.81
CA ARG A 932 -7.34 -36.60 -19.85
C ARG A 932 -8.64 -36.61 -19.05
N LEU A 933 -9.24 -37.78 -18.89
CA LEU A 933 -10.39 -37.97 -18.02
C LEU A 933 -9.94 -38.43 -16.64
N GLU A 934 -10.35 -37.69 -15.62
CA GLU A 934 -10.06 -37.96 -14.21
C GLU A 934 -11.37 -38.28 -13.47
N PRO A 935 -11.35 -39.14 -12.43
CA PRO A 935 -12.51 -39.38 -11.59
C PRO A 935 -12.81 -38.15 -10.73
N GLY A 936 -14.04 -37.64 -10.81
CA GLY A 936 -14.55 -36.54 -9.98
C GLY A 936 -15.27 -37.04 -8.72
N ALA A 937 -15.57 -36.11 -7.81
CA ALA A 937 -16.43 -36.39 -6.66
C ALA A 937 -17.85 -36.80 -7.12
N ASP A 938 -18.51 -37.66 -6.36
CA ASP A 938 -19.90 -38.10 -6.60
C ASP A 938 -20.14 -38.91 -7.90
N GLY A 939 -19.12 -39.54 -8.46
CA GLY A 939 -19.24 -40.40 -9.65
C GLY A 939 -19.27 -39.65 -10.99
N ARG A 940 -18.94 -38.36 -11.00
CA ARG A 940 -18.79 -37.53 -12.20
C ARG A 940 -17.40 -37.66 -12.81
N THR A 941 -17.23 -37.18 -14.05
CA THR A 941 -15.94 -37.20 -14.77
C THR A 941 -15.37 -35.80 -14.85
N VAL A 942 -14.07 -35.62 -14.64
CA VAL A 942 -13.36 -34.35 -14.88
C VAL A 942 -12.56 -34.46 -16.18
N LEU A 943 -12.75 -33.54 -17.11
CA LEU A 943 -11.91 -33.41 -18.31
C LEU A 943 -10.80 -32.40 -18.04
N ALA A 944 -9.57 -32.87 -17.88
CA ALA A 944 -8.36 -32.08 -17.77
C ALA A 944 -7.72 -31.93 -19.16
N GLY A 945 -7.64 -30.71 -19.66
CA GLY A 945 -7.10 -30.39 -20.97
C GLY A 945 -5.92 -29.43 -20.89
N ARG A 946 -4.79 -29.79 -21.52
CA ARG A 946 -3.65 -28.92 -21.72
C ARG A 946 -3.40 -28.74 -23.22
N ALA A 947 -3.37 -27.50 -23.70
CA ALA A 947 -3.09 -27.18 -25.09
C ALA A 947 -1.95 -26.15 -25.22
N VAL A 948 -1.02 -26.37 -26.14
CA VAL A 948 0.01 -25.40 -26.55
C VAL A 948 -0.26 -25.00 -27.98
N ILE A 949 -0.66 -23.75 -28.20
CA ILE A 949 -1.03 -23.22 -29.52
C ILE A 949 0.00 -22.18 -29.94
N SER A 950 0.56 -22.32 -31.14
CA SER A 950 1.45 -21.32 -31.72
C SER A 950 0.85 -20.74 -33.00
N LEU A 951 0.78 -19.41 -33.08
CA LEU A 951 0.17 -18.67 -34.19
C LEU A 951 1.20 -17.72 -34.81
N THR A 952 1.18 -17.61 -36.13
CA THR A 952 1.97 -16.62 -36.89
C THR A 952 1.07 -15.81 -37.81
N GLY A 953 1.55 -14.64 -38.25
CA GLY A 953 0.82 -13.77 -39.16
C GLY A 953 -0.21 -12.88 -38.45
N LYS A 954 -1.32 -12.56 -39.13
CA LYS A 954 -2.29 -11.54 -38.66
C LYS A 954 -2.98 -11.86 -37.34
N PHE A 955 -2.98 -13.13 -36.92
CA PHE A 955 -3.55 -13.51 -35.62
C PHE A 955 -2.58 -13.30 -34.45
N ALA A 956 -1.26 -13.29 -34.70
CA ALA A 956 -0.26 -13.03 -33.65
C ALA A 956 -0.31 -11.58 -33.14
N SER A 957 -0.83 -10.63 -33.93
CA SER A 957 -0.94 -9.21 -33.54
C SER A 957 -2.05 -8.89 -32.55
N PHE A 958 -2.94 -9.84 -32.21
CA PHE A 958 -4.05 -9.61 -31.26
C PHE A 958 -3.65 -9.71 -29.78
N GLY A 959 -2.42 -10.15 -29.48
CA GLY A 959 -1.85 -10.23 -28.13
C GLY A 959 -2.37 -11.39 -27.27
N GLY A 960 -1.57 -11.75 -26.25
CA GLY A 960 -1.79 -12.83 -25.25
C GLY A 960 -3.23 -12.99 -24.79
N ARG A 961 -3.69 -11.95 -24.12
CA ARG A 961 -4.94 -11.93 -23.36
C ARG A 961 -6.19 -12.08 -24.22
N MET A 962 -6.16 -11.54 -25.45
CA MET A 962 -7.31 -11.66 -26.35
C MET A 962 -7.46 -13.10 -26.84
N LEU A 963 -6.35 -13.75 -27.18
CA LEU A 963 -6.34 -15.14 -27.63
C LEU A 963 -6.64 -16.13 -26.50
N GLU A 964 -6.22 -15.87 -25.27
CA GLU A 964 -6.66 -16.63 -24.09
C GLU A 964 -8.19 -16.58 -23.93
N ASN A 965 -8.78 -15.38 -23.95
CA ASN A 965 -10.23 -15.21 -23.81
C ASN A 965 -11.03 -15.90 -24.93
N ILE A 966 -10.51 -15.89 -26.16
CA ILE A 966 -11.12 -16.60 -27.30
C ILE A 966 -11.01 -18.10 -27.11
N SER A 967 -9.84 -18.57 -26.68
CA SER A 967 -9.59 -19.99 -26.45
C SER A 967 -10.45 -20.55 -25.32
N ASP A 968 -10.61 -19.81 -24.22
CA ASP A 968 -11.48 -20.19 -23.11
C ASP A 968 -12.93 -20.39 -23.56
N ARG A 969 -13.45 -19.53 -24.44
CA ARG A 969 -14.80 -19.68 -24.98
C ARG A 969 -14.94 -20.85 -25.96
N LEU A 970 -13.94 -21.08 -26.82
CA LEU A 970 -13.93 -22.24 -27.71
C LEU A 970 -13.92 -23.53 -26.89
N LEU A 971 -13.12 -23.60 -25.82
CA LEU A 971 -13.08 -24.74 -24.91
C LEU A 971 -14.39 -24.92 -24.13
N SER A 972 -15.00 -23.85 -23.61
CA SER A 972 -16.32 -23.96 -22.96
C SER A 972 -17.40 -24.48 -23.91
N GLN A 973 -17.43 -24.00 -25.16
CA GLN A 973 -18.38 -24.50 -26.16
C GLN A 973 -18.09 -25.94 -26.57
N PHE A 974 -16.80 -26.31 -26.66
CA PHE A 974 -16.40 -27.69 -26.87
C PHE A 974 -16.93 -28.60 -25.76
N VAL A 975 -16.76 -28.23 -24.49
CA VAL A 975 -17.24 -29.01 -23.34
C VAL A 975 -18.75 -29.18 -23.36
N GLU A 976 -19.50 -28.09 -23.57
CA GLU A 976 -20.97 -28.16 -23.65
C GLU A 976 -21.45 -29.09 -24.78
N ARG A 977 -20.81 -29.02 -25.95
CA ARG A 977 -21.14 -29.92 -27.08
C ARG A 977 -20.70 -31.34 -26.82
N PHE A 978 -19.54 -31.53 -26.19
CA PHE A 978 -19.03 -32.85 -25.79
C PHE A 978 -20.03 -33.57 -24.88
N GLU A 979 -20.54 -32.89 -23.84
CA GLU A 979 -21.59 -33.43 -22.97
C GLU A 979 -22.90 -33.69 -23.73
N THR A 980 -23.35 -32.71 -24.52
CA THR A 980 -24.61 -32.83 -25.30
C THR A 980 -24.55 -34.04 -26.26
N ARG A 981 -23.37 -34.34 -26.80
CA ARG A 981 -23.19 -35.43 -27.77
C ARG A 981 -23.18 -36.81 -27.14
N VAL A 982 -22.59 -36.94 -25.95
CA VAL A 982 -22.75 -38.15 -25.14
C VAL A 982 -24.22 -38.36 -24.76
N GLN A 983 -24.91 -37.30 -24.33
CA GLN A 983 -26.34 -37.36 -23.99
C GLN A 983 -27.24 -37.74 -25.18
N ALA A 984 -26.90 -37.28 -26.39
CA ALA A 984 -27.64 -37.61 -27.62
C ALA A 984 -27.55 -39.11 -28.02
N GLY A 985 -26.54 -39.83 -27.52
CA GLY A 985 -26.37 -41.27 -27.71
C GLY A 985 -27.35 -42.14 -26.90
N GLY A 986 -28.03 -41.57 -25.90
CA GLY A 986 -29.00 -42.28 -25.06
C GLY A 986 -30.39 -42.47 -25.68
N GLU A 987 -31.33 -42.96 -24.88
CA GLU A 987 -32.76 -43.12 -25.21
C GLU A 987 -33.63 -42.21 -24.33
N GLY A 988 -34.76 -41.71 -24.86
CA GLY A 988 -35.71 -40.88 -24.12
C GLY A 988 -35.71 -39.39 -24.49
N ALA A 989 -36.54 -38.62 -23.78
CA ALA A 989 -36.83 -37.22 -24.12
C ALA A 989 -35.60 -36.29 -24.01
N GLU A 990 -34.67 -36.59 -23.08
CA GLU A 990 -33.42 -35.84 -22.94
C GLU A 990 -32.46 -36.08 -24.11
N ALA A 991 -32.36 -37.33 -24.59
CA ALA A 991 -31.55 -37.65 -25.77
C ALA A 991 -32.14 -37.03 -27.04
N GLU A 992 -33.47 -37.00 -27.18
CA GLU A 992 -34.13 -36.35 -28.32
C GLU A 992 -33.95 -34.81 -28.30
N ALA A 993 -33.97 -34.19 -27.12
CA ALA A 993 -33.65 -32.78 -26.94
C ALA A 993 -32.17 -32.47 -27.26
N ALA A 994 -31.25 -33.34 -26.84
CA ALA A 994 -29.83 -33.21 -27.15
C ALA A 994 -29.56 -33.35 -28.66
N ARG A 995 -30.23 -34.28 -29.36
CA ARG A 995 -30.15 -34.41 -30.83
C ARG A 995 -30.61 -33.15 -31.56
N ARG A 996 -31.74 -32.55 -31.14
CA ARG A 996 -32.21 -31.26 -31.69
C ARG A 996 -31.21 -30.13 -31.45
N LYS A 997 -30.60 -30.07 -30.26
CA LYS A 997 -29.59 -29.05 -29.92
C LYS A 997 -28.31 -29.19 -30.76
N LEU A 998 -27.96 -30.41 -31.20
CA LEU A 998 -26.84 -30.64 -32.11
C LEU A 998 -27.16 -30.26 -33.56
N GLU A 999 -28.41 -30.43 -34.01
CA GLU A 999 -28.88 -30.02 -35.35
C GLU A 999 -28.84 -28.50 -35.57
N GLU A 1000 -28.94 -27.69 -34.52
CA GLU A 1000 -28.87 -26.23 -34.59
C GLU A 1000 -27.49 -25.69 -35.01
N GLY A 1001 -26.45 -26.54 -35.05
CA GLY A 1001 -25.09 -26.17 -35.46
C GLY A 1001 -24.34 -25.27 -34.46
N PRO A 1002 -23.01 -25.14 -34.56
CA PRO A 1002 -22.26 -24.25 -33.67
C PRO A 1002 -22.56 -22.78 -34.01
N GLN A 1003 -22.90 -21.97 -33.00
CA GLN A 1003 -23.09 -20.53 -33.19
C GLN A 1003 -21.78 -19.84 -33.59
N GLU A 1004 -21.78 -19.03 -34.67
CA GLU A 1004 -20.61 -18.24 -35.05
C GLU A 1004 -20.22 -17.25 -33.93
N LEU A 1005 -18.96 -17.31 -33.49
CA LEU A 1005 -18.38 -16.34 -32.56
C LEU A 1005 -18.28 -14.96 -33.23
N ASN A 1006 -19.09 -14.00 -32.78
CA ASN A 1006 -19.02 -12.60 -33.20
C ASN A 1006 -18.61 -11.71 -32.00
N ALA A 1007 -17.50 -10.98 -32.15
CA ALA A 1007 -16.95 -10.11 -31.11
C ALA A 1007 -17.76 -8.82 -30.88
N MET A 1008 -18.69 -8.45 -31.75
CA MET A 1008 -19.62 -7.34 -31.51
C MET A 1008 -20.79 -7.74 -30.59
N THR A 1009 -21.21 -9.01 -30.62
CA THR A 1009 -22.18 -9.57 -29.66
C THR A 1009 -21.61 -9.63 -28.24
N LEU A 1010 -20.27 -9.62 -28.13
CA LEU A 1010 -19.48 -9.52 -26.89
C LEU A 1010 -19.60 -8.15 -26.21
N LEU A 1011 -19.67 -7.05 -27.00
CA LEU A 1011 -19.94 -5.72 -26.43
C LEU A 1011 -21.41 -5.59 -26.01
N TRP A 1012 -22.34 -6.07 -26.84
CA TRP A 1012 -23.78 -5.92 -26.60
C TRP A 1012 -24.34 -6.86 -25.53
N GLY A 1013 -23.78 -8.06 -25.35
CA GLY A 1013 -24.19 -9.01 -24.30
C GLY A 1013 -23.86 -8.50 -22.90
N SER A 1014 -22.67 -7.91 -22.74
CA SER A 1014 -22.24 -7.26 -21.50
C SER A 1014 -23.08 -6.02 -21.20
N ILE A 1015 -23.43 -5.24 -22.23
CA ILE A 1015 -24.34 -4.08 -22.11
C ILE A 1015 -25.77 -4.52 -21.77
N LYS A 1016 -26.31 -5.58 -22.39
CA LYS A 1016 -27.67 -6.09 -22.07
C LYS A 1016 -27.75 -6.74 -20.69
N ALA A 1017 -26.71 -7.45 -20.24
CA ALA A 1017 -26.62 -7.99 -18.89
C ALA A 1017 -26.53 -6.87 -17.84
N PHE A 1018 -25.82 -5.79 -18.18
CA PHE A 1018 -25.78 -4.56 -17.39
C PHE A 1018 -27.15 -3.87 -17.31
N PHE A 1019 -27.87 -3.70 -18.43
CA PHE A 1019 -29.22 -3.11 -18.45
C PHE A 1019 -30.30 -3.99 -17.79
N ARG A 1020 -30.23 -5.32 -17.90
CA ARG A 1020 -31.15 -6.22 -17.17
C ARG A 1020 -30.92 -6.21 -15.66
N ARG A 1021 -29.67 -6.04 -15.20
CA ARG A 1021 -29.34 -5.85 -13.78
C ARG A 1021 -29.71 -4.45 -13.27
N LEU A 1022 -29.72 -3.43 -14.13
CA LEU A 1022 -30.07 -2.05 -13.77
C LEU A 1022 -31.59 -1.78 -13.70
N PHE A 1023 -32.43 -2.50 -14.46
CA PHE A 1023 -33.86 -2.16 -14.59
C PHE A 1023 -34.84 -3.34 -14.46
N GLY A 1024 -34.39 -4.56 -14.13
CA GLY A 1024 -35.25 -5.75 -14.08
C GLY A 1024 -35.49 -6.28 -12.66
N GLY A 1025 -36.44 -5.68 -11.94
CA GLY A 1025 -37.03 -6.27 -10.73
C GLY A 1025 -37.92 -7.46 -11.05
N SER A 1026 -37.94 -8.44 -10.14
CA SER A 1026 -38.70 -9.69 -10.10
C SER A 1026 -40.00 -9.76 -10.92
N ARG A 1027 -40.09 -10.80 -11.75
CA ARG A 1027 -41.20 -11.76 -11.71
C ARG A 1027 -40.64 -13.17 -11.80
#